data_AF-A0A3D0ZH75-F1
#
_entry.id   AF-A0A3D0ZH75-F1
#
_cell.length_a   1.000
_cell.length_b   1.000
_cell.length_c   1.000
_cell.angle_alpha   90.00
_cell.angle_beta   90.00
_cell.angle_gamma   90.00
#
_symmetry.space_group_name_H-M   'P 1'
#
loop_
_entity.id
_entity.type
_entity.pdbx_description
1 polymer ?
#
loop_
_entity_poly.entity_id
_entity_poly.type
_entity_poly.pdbx_seq_one_letter_code
_entity_poly.pdbx_strand_id
1 'polypeptide(L)'
;MRATLNLETVLQNVHCHDEGDGWGNAEPYIWTVFFKVDGDNFAVEAGAGLIGSPTIVSSNGSHGNLGNTDVDAGDDVPVPDAVGRWSTKLKPIPVNDAGLRALLGADDIPAIAGVVVSLMEEDGWPDDLADTGYSAFVDAVQLAVVKVAASFQHALAAPTPQQIKDQIDVVKASAASSVKAAVKNAMSGWQLIWYGTFGDNDDGIGTEAFTTTTDELVATPAITINRRWSGDESGDGDWELSGVFRGFPQVDCHLESLFAFSAGGNVRQGESHARSFDAMRAFREGGFREFPGLGAWWGEFTTASPALALLAEKRPEVQDALNGLLHDVGTWLEDRTAGIDRQSRARLNTVLDALAQDAPGRTARVVRQAKRVVERLDGATFEDALRITAEIKPVGRTPRIAPAESASGLQPANTPLTSFLVSLADPSVLAGYRRDPASVVAAANLSPEETTAVLEGQRGRLRLGALAELERAGYAALVTDKLAPGQGAMDPITINTNNFNNNTINIQTTYNSSTNTSNDNTMVTTSNDNTTTTTTNASDWRDRALTDIEGAVRYFAGRDFKEPGSLQVVGSGILPISDMSLGAQAQIMAADIVLYCVADPATELRIHELNPRSTSLYGLYGNGVPRIETYRAMVDAMLEQVRRGRRTCAVFYGHPGVFAWSTHEAIRRARSEGYRAEMGSAVSAQDSLFADLGLDPSSFGLMTLDATDFLIRNRSLDPSMHVLLWQAECAGDDGFNFAGYRRHNFPILIERVSGFYPPDHPVVIYDASTFGHLPPVIQLKRLDTIKASDLSGISTLYLPPATTPETDRTMLERLGLLA
;
A
#
# COMPACT_ATOMS: atom_id res chain seq x y z
N MET A 1 -21.00 -12.47 -22.72
CA MET A 1 -19.83 -12.33 -21.85
C MET A 1 -18.98 -13.58 -21.94
N ARG A 2 -17.67 -13.44 -22.16
CA ARG A 2 -16.72 -14.56 -22.09
C ARG A 2 -16.66 -15.10 -20.65
N ALA A 3 -16.33 -16.39 -20.50
CA ALA A 3 -16.11 -16.98 -19.18
C ALA A 3 -14.71 -16.64 -18.67
N THR A 4 -14.57 -16.41 -17.37
CA THR A 4 -13.25 -16.37 -16.72
C THR A 4 -12.59 -17.74 -16.82
N LEU A 5 -11.28 -17.76 -17.05
CA LEU A 5 -10.49 -18.98 -17.08
C LEU A 5 -9.54 -19.04 -15.88
N ASN A 6 -9.29 -20.24 -15.37
CA ASN A 6 -8.11 -20.54 -14.58
C ASN A 6 -6.96 -20.77 -15.58
N LEU A 7 -5.90 -19.97 -15.45
CA LEU A 7 -4.68 -20.10 -16.24
C LEU A 7 -3.60 -20.76 -15.39
N GLU A 8 -2.95 -21.76 -15.96
CA GLU A 8 -1.70 -22.33 -15.47
C GLU A 8 -0.62 -22.19 -16.55
N THR A 9 0.45 -21.47 -16.25
CA THR A 9 1.66 -21.38 -17.08
C THR A 9 2.72 -22.28 -16.48
N VAL A 10 3.31 -23.18 -17.27
CA VAL A 10 4.38 -24.10 -16.84
C VAL A 10 5.51 -24.07 -17.85
N LEU A 11 6.67 -23.55 -17.46
CA LEU A 11 7.95 -23.84 -18.12
C LEU A 11 8.42 -25.20 -17.64
N GLN A 12 8.79 -26.08 -18.57
CA GLN A 12 9.00 -27.50 -18.29
C GLN A 12 10.49 -27.82 -18.24
N ASN A 13 11.19 -27.72 -19.37
CA ASN A 13 12.60 -28.08 -19.48
C ASN A 13 13.36 -27.07 -20.33
N VAL A 14 14.65 -26.91 -20.03
CA VAL A 14 15.67 -26.32 -20.87
C VAL A 14 16.57 -27.45 -21.39
N HIS A 15 16.68 -27.60 -22.70
CA HIS A 15 17.52 -28.61 -23.33
C HIS A 15 18.80 -27.98 -23.88
N CYS A 16 19.96 -28.55 -23.55
CA CYS A 16 21.25 -28.15 -24.10
C CYS A 16 21.53 -28.92 -25.39
N HIS A 17 21.64 -28.25 -26.54
CA HIS A 17 22.08 -28.87 -27.81
C HIS A 17 23.60 -28.72 -28.00
N ASP A 18 24.17 -27.62 -27.54
CA ASP A 18 25.60 -27.28 -27.53
C ASP A 18 25.82 -26.31 -26.37
N GLU A 19 26.75 -26.60 -25.47
CA GLU A 19 27.00 -25.80 -24.26
C GLU A 19 27.70 -24.47 -24.59
N GLY A 20 28.51 -24.45 -25.66
CA GLY A 20 29.12 -23.23 -26.22
C GLY A 20 30.43 -22.79 -25.56
N ASP A 21 30.71 -23.29 -24.37
CA ASP A 21 31.90 -22.99 -23.59
C ASP A 21 33.14 -23.77 -24.03
N GLY A 22 34.29 -23.13 -23.86
CA GLY A 22 35.60 -23.67 -24.27
C GLY A 22 36.13 -24.73 -23.31
N TRP A 23 36.89 -24.32 -22.29
CA TRP A 23 37.33 -25.20 -21.19
C TRP A 23 36.58 -24.70 -19.94
N GLY A 24 35.45 -25.32 -19.61
CA GLY A 24 34.52 -24.86 -18.57
C GLY A 24 33.42 -25.88 -18.29
N ASN A 25 32.46 -25.47 -17.47
CA ASN A 25 31.24 -26.19 -17.11
C ASN A 25 30.07 -25.24 -17.38
N ALA A 26 29.01 -25.68 -18.06
CA ALA A 26 27.82 -24.86 -18.27
C ALA A 26 26.89 -24.88 -17.05
N GLU A 27 26.54 -23.71 -16.54
CA GLU A 27 25.73 -23.47 -15.33
C GLU A 27 24.55 -22.52 -15.64
N PRO A 28 23.53 -22.96 -16.40
CA PRO A 28 22.45 -22.08 -16.83
C PRO A 28 21.52 -21.69 -15.68
N TYR A 29 21.06 -20.44 -15.71
CA TYR A 29 20.00 -19.94 -14.83
C TYR A 29 18.96 -19.11 -15.62
N ILE A 30 17.74 -19.01 -15.07
CA ILE A 30 16.59 -18.43 -15.78
C ILE A 30 15.94 -17.28 -15.01
N TRP A 31 15.68 -16.17 -15.70
CA TRP A 31 14.84 -15.09 -15.20
C TRP A 31 13.45 -15.18 -15.81
N THR A 32 12.42 -15.18 -14.97
CA THR A 32 11.03 -15.30 -15.43
C THR A 32 10.14 -14.22 -14.82
N VAL A 33 9.39 -13.53 -15.68
CA VAL A 33 8.39 -12.54 -15.26
C VAL A 33 7.06 -12.88 -15.92
N PHE A 34 6.09 -13.24 -15.10
CA PHE A 34 4.74 -13.51 -15.54
C PHE A 34 3.91 -12.24 -15.49
N PHE A 35 2.96 -12.09 -16.41
CA PHE A 35 2.06 -10.95 -16.41
C PHE A 35 0.65 -11.29 -16.91
N LYS A 36 -0.33 -10.50 -16.48
CA LYS A 36 -1.68 -10.49 -17.07
C LYS A 36 -2.24 -9.08 -17.22
N VAL A 37 -3.03 -8.89 -18.27
CA VAL A 37 -3.87 -7.74 -18.59
C VAL A 37 -5.29 -8.27 -18.69
N ASP A 38 -6.07 -8.07 -17.64
CA ASP A 38 -7.38 -8.70 -17.49
C ASP A 38 -8.37 -7.81 -16.72
N GLY A 39 -9.65 -8.20 -16.71
CA GLY A 39 -10.74 -7.42 -16.14
C GLY A 39 -10.72 -7.21 -14.63
N ASP A 40 -9.72 -7.74 -13.90
CA ASP A 40 -9.49 -7.36 -12.50
C ASP A 40 -9.00 -5.91 -12.40
N ASN A 41 -8.13 -5.50 -13.33
CA ASN A 41 -7.44 -4.21 -13.26
C ASN A 41 -7.63 -3.35 -14.52
N PHE A 42 -8.24 -3.88 -15.58
CA PHE A 42 -8.47 -3.17 -16.84
C PHE A 42 -9.95 -3.07 -17.19
N ALA A 43 -10.33 -1.96 -17.82
CA ALA A 43 -11.60 -1.77 -18.51
C ALA A 43 -11.40 -0.91 -19.77
N VAL A 44 -12.29 -1.05 -20.75
CA VAL A 44 -12.34 -0.14 -21.90
C VAL A 44 -13.37 0.94 -21.63
N GLU A 45 -12.90 2.18 -21.47
CA GLU A 45 -13.72 3.33 -21.08
C GLU A 45 -13.98 4.28 -22.25
N ALA A 46 -15.10 4.98 -22.17
CA ALA A 46 -15.53 5.90 -23.23
C ALA A 46 -14.57 7.07 -23.40
N GLY A 47 -14.06 7.27 -24.61
CA GLY A 47 -13.13 8.36 -24.96
C GLY A 47 -11.70 8.21 -24.45
N ALA A 48 -11.41 7.22 -23.60
CA ALA A 48 -10.10 7.03 -22.97
C ALA A 48 -9.44 5.66 -23.30
N GLY A 49 -10.17 4.74 -23.95
CA GLY A 49 -9.61 3.49 -24.43
C GLY A 49 -9.40 2.46 -23.32
N LEU A 50 -8.41 1.57 -23.48
CA LEU A 50 -8.06 0.58 -22.46
C LEU A 50 -7.34 1.28 -21.29
N ILE A 51 -7.95 1.29 -20.12
CA ILE A 51 -7.40 1.89 -18.90
C ILE A 51 -7.21 0.80 -17.86
N GLY A 52 -6.05 0.78 -17.23
CA GLY A 52 -5.76 -0.14 -16.14
C GLY A 52 -4.27 -0.26 -15.85
N SER A 53 -3.92 -1.22 -15.00
CA SER A 53 -2.53 -1.54 -14.67
C SER A 53 -2.30 -3.06 -14.72
N PRO A 54 -1.21 -3.54 -15.37
CA PRO A 54 -0.94 -4.97 -15.47
C PRO A 54 -0.63 -5.57 -14.11
N THR A 55 -1.02 -6.83 -13.93
CA THR A 55 -0.47 -7.65 -12.84
C THR A 55 0.87 -8.17 -13.31
N ILE A 56 1.93 -7.90 -12.56
CA ILE A 56 3.29 -8.42 -12.78
C ILE A 56 3.63 -9.35 -11.62
N VAL A 57 4.16 -10.53 -11.92
CA VAL A 57 4.59 -11.53 -10.94
C VAL A 57 6.02 -11.93 -11.27
N SER A 58 6.94 -11.52 -10.40
CA SER A 58 8.33 -11.95 -10.44
C SER A 58 8.54 -13.25 -9.64
N SER A 59 9.41 -14.10 -10.15
CA SER A 59 10.01 -15.26 -9.48
C SER A 59 11.38 -14.92 -8.83
N ASN A 60 12.24 -15.93 -8.62
CA ASN A 60 13.62 -15.78 -8.15
C ASN A 60 14.59 -15.43 -9.29
N GLY A 61 15.48 -14.45 -9.08
CA GLY A 61 16.48 -14.01 -10.04
C GLY A 61 17.89 -14.53 -9.79
N SER A 62 18.14 -15.16 -8.64
CA SER A 62 19.48 -15.59 -8.27
C SER A 62 19.97 -16.74 -9.14
N HIS A 63 21.29 -16.88 -9.20
CA HIS A 63 22.01 -18.04 -9.71
C HIS A 63 21.54 -19.37 -9.11
N GLY A 64 21.86 -20.47 -9.80
CA GLY A 64 21.49 -21.82 -9.36
C GLY A 64 19.98 -22.12 -9.35
N ASN A 65 19.14 -21.26 -9.94
CA ASN A 65 17.69 -21.40 -9.89
C ASN A 65 17.11 -22.50 -10.80
N LEU A 66 17.96 -23.11 -11.64
CA LEU A 66 17.70 -24.36 -12.35
C LEU A 66 18.36 -25.59 -11.67
N GLY A 67 19.07 -25.36 -10.56
CA GLY A 67 19.92 -26.34 -9.88
C GLY A 67 21.38 -26.20 -10.35
N ASN A 68 22.33 -26.05 -9.42
CA ASN A 68 23.77 -25.95 -9.71
C ASN A 68 24.33 -27.29 -10.20
N THR A 69 24.06 -27.62 -11.46
CA THR A 69 24.57 -28.83 -12.12
C THR A 69 25.25 -28.43 -13.40
N ASP A 70 26.48 -28.92 -13.57
CA ASP A 70 27.20 -29.00 -14.83
C ASP A 70 26.29 -29.62 -15.91
N VAL A 71 26.05 -28.89 -17.01
CA VAL A 71 25.13 -29.30 -18.08
C VAL A 71 25.92 -29.65 -19.34
N ASP A 72 25.90 -30.92 -19.73
CA ASP A 72 26.55 -31.35 -20.97
C ASP A 72 25.59 -31.22 -22.18
N ALA A 73 26.15 -31.06 -23.38
CA ALA A 73 25.40 -31.17 -24.62
C ALA A 73 24.56 -32.47 -24.71
N GLY A 74 23.24 -32.32 -24.82
CA GLY A 74 22.23 -33.38 -24.85
C GLY A 74 21.41 -33.51 -23.57
N ASP A 75 21.73 -32.78 -22.50
CA ASP A 75 21.02 -32.83 -21.23
C ASP A 75 19.70 -32.03 -21.23
N ASP A 76 18.75 -32.51 -20.43
CA ASP A 76 17.49 -31.85 -20.13
C ASP A 76 17.49 -31.33 -18.68
N VAL A 77 17.50 -30.01 -18.53
CA VAL A 77 17.44 -29.32 -17.23
C VAL A 77 15.98 -28.99 -16.89
N PRO A 78 15.37 -29.62 -15.86
CA PRO A 78 13.99 -29.34 -15.50
C PRO A 78 13.86 -27.96 -14.84
N VAL A 79 12.90 -27.15 -15.30
CA VAL A 79 12.65 -25.83 -14.72
C VAL A 79 11.86 -25.98 -13.41
N PRO A 80 12.38 -25.55 -12.25
CA PRO A 80 11.68 -25.71 -10.98
C PRO A 80 10.39 -24.88 -10.93
N ASP A 81 9.34 -25.41 -10.29
CA ASP A 81 8.04 -24.72 -10.11
C ASP A 81 8.18 -23.30 -9.52
N ALA A 82 9.20 -23.06 -8.70
CA ALA A 82 9.46 -21.75 -8.07
C ALA A 82 9.76 -20.63 -9.08
N VAL A 83 10.31 -20.98 -10.24
CA VAL A 83 10.64 -20.04 -11.33
C VAL A 83 9.86 -20.32 -12.62
N GLY A 84 9.42 -21.56 -12.84
CA GLY A 84 8.74 -21.98 -14.07
C GLY A 84 7.22 -21.97 -14.04
N ARG A 85 6.57 -21.87 -12.87
CA ARG A 85 5.12 -22.08 -12.75
C ARG A 85 4.36 -20.89 -12.19
N TRP A 86 3.28 -20.53 -12.86
CA TRP A 86 2.35 -19.51 -12.39
C TRP A 86 0.89 -19.92 -12.61
N SER A 87 0.07 -19.79 -11.57
CA SER A 87 -1.37 -20.03 -11.65
C SER A 87 -2.15 -18.77 -11.29
N THR A 88 -3.12 -18.40 -12.12
CA THR A 88 -3.92 -17.19 -11.95
C THR A 88 -5.31 -17.33 -12.55
N LYS A 89 -6.17 -16.35 -12.32
CA LYS A 89 -7.43 -16.18 -13.05
C LYS A 89 -7.26 -15.17 -14.16
N LEU A 90 -7.87 -15.45 -15.30
CA LEU A 90 -7.85 -14.60 -16.48
C LEU A 90 -9.27 -14.14 -16.79
N LYS A 91 -9.64 -12.95 -16.29
CA LYS A 91 -10.99 -12.39 -16.45
C LYS A 91 -11.09 -11.58 -17.74
N PRO A 92 -12.11 -11.79 -18.59
CA PRO A 92 -12.35 -10.93 -19.76
C PRO A 92 -12.40 -9.45 -19.37
N ILE A 93 -11.87 -8.58 -20.22
CA ILE A 93 -11.79 -7.14 -19.95
C ILE A 93 -13.13 -6.50 -20.33
N PRO A 94 -13.86 -5.86 -19.39
CA PRO A 94 -15.15 -5.24 -19.67
C PRO A 94 -15.02 -4.06 -20.64
N VAL A 95 -16.00 -3.90 -21.54
CA VAL A 95 -16.12 -2.76 -22.43
C VAL A 95 -17.27 -1.87 -21.97
N ASN A 96 -16.95 -0.76 -21.30
CA ASN A 96 -17.93 0.17 -20.77
C ASN A 96 -18.43 1.16 -21.86
N ASP A 97 -17.61 1.45 -22.88
CA ASP A 97 -18.00 2.27 -24.02
C ASP A 97 -19.14 1.63 -24.84
N ALA A 98 -20.27 2.33 -24.94
CA ALA A 98 -21.47 1.84 -25.63
C ALA A 98 -21.32 1.78 -27.17
N GLY A 99 -20.54 2.68 -27.76
CA GLY A 99 -20.27 2.70 -29.20
C GLY A 99 -19.36 1.53 -29.61
N LEU A 100 -18.35 1.24 -28.80
CA LEU A 100 -17.44 0.12 -29.02
C LEU A 100 -18.12 -1.23 -28.77
N ARG A 101 -18.99 -1.35 -27.75
CA ARG A 101 -19.82 -2.55 -27.58
C ARG A 101 -20.71 -2.85 -28.78
N ALA A 102 -21.35 -1.82 -29.34
CA ALA A 102 -22.19 -1.96 -30.53
C ALA A 102 -21.38 -2.39 -31.76
N LEU A 103 -20.12 -1.96 -31.85
CA LEU A 103 -19.20 -2.28 -32.94
C LEU A 103 -18.59 -3.68 -32.80
N LEU A 104 -18.22 -4.08 -31.58
CA LEU A 104 -17.67 -5.40 -31.23
C LEU A 104 -18.72 -6.51 -31.24
N GLY A 105 -19.99 -6.17 -31.00
CA GLY A 105 -21.03 -7.15 -30.73
C GLY A 105 -20.80 -7.95 -29.43
N ALA A 106 -19.99 -7.42 -28.51
CA ALA A 106 -19.63 -8.06 -27.25
C ALA A 106 -19.47 -7.03 -26.14
N ASP A 107 -19.81 -7.42 -24.90
CA ASP A 107 -19.65 -6.60 -23.69
C ASP A 107 -18.23 -6.63 -23.10
N ASP A 108 -17.34 -7.43 -23.69
CA ASP A 108 -15.97 -7.65 -23.23
C ASP A 108 -15.01 -7.92 -24.39
N ILE A 109 -13.71 -7.78 -24.12
CA ILE A 109 -12.61 -8.24 -24.98
C ILE A 109 -11.77 -9.31 -24.26
N PRO A 110 -11.00 -10.14 -25.00
CA PRO A 110 -10.17 -11.18 -24.41
C PRO A 110 -9.14 -10.59 -23.44
N ALA A 111 -8.88 -11.30 -22.34
CA ALA A 111 -7.74 -10.98 -21.50
C ALA A 111 -6.46 -11.60 -22.05
N ILE A 112 -5.33 -10.96 -21.74
CA ILE A 112 -3.99 -11.33 -22.21
C ILE A 112 -3.17 -11.79 -21.02
N ALA A 113 -2.46 -12.90 -21.17
CA ALA A 113 -1.44 -13.34 -20.21
C ALA A 113 -0.15 -13.66 -20.95
N GLY A 114 0.96 -13.61 -20.23
CA GLY A 114 2.25 -13.99 -20.78
C GLY A 114 3.31 -14.27 -19.74
N VAL A 115 4.43 -14.79 -20.24
CA VAL A 115 5.67 -14.99 -19.49
C VAL A 115 6.82 -14.47 -20.34
N VAL A 116 7.68 -13.66 -19.73
CA VAL A 116 8.92 -13.18 -20.31
C VAL A 116 10.05 -13.96 -19.66
N VAL A 117 10.95 -14.47 -20.48
CA VAL A 117 12.05 -15.33 -20.04
C VAL A 117 13.36 -14.75 -20.55
N SER A 118 14.38 -14.73 -19.70
CA SER A 118 15.79 -14.60 -20.10
C SER A 118 16.56 -15.78 -19.54
N LEU A 119 17.17 -16.56 -20.43
CA LEU A 119 18.09 -17.64 -20.09
C LEU A 119 19.52 -17.09 -20.17
N MET A 120 20.34 -17.42 -19.18
CA MET A 120 21.69 -16.88 -18.99
C MET A 120 22.63 -17.98 -18.51
N GLU A 121 23.90 -17.85 -18.84
CA GLU A 121 25.02 -18.67 -18.39
C GLU A 121 25.64 -18.01 -17.15
N GLU A 122 25.86 -18.77 -16.07
CA GLU A 122 26.52 -18.26 -14.87
C GLU A 122 28.04 -18.28 -15.05
N ASP A 123 28.70 -17.13 -14.91
CA ASP A 123 30.15 -17.00 -15.04
C ASP A 123 30.76 -16.30 -13.82
N GLY A 124 31.06 -15.01 -13.95
CA GLY A 124 31.79 -14.23 -12.95
C GLY A 124 30.91 -13.33 -12.09
N TRP A 125 29.61 -13.24 -12.33
CA TRP A 125 28.74 -12.40 -11.51
C TRP A 125 28.54 -12.99 -10.12
N PRO A 126 28.56 -12.17 -9.05
CA PRO A 126 28.07 -12.61 -7.75
C PRO A 126 26.53 -12.64 -7.72
N ASP A 127 25.94 -13.52 -6.89
CA ASP A 127 24.49 -13.67 -6.71
C ASP A 127 23.72 -12.33 -6.55
N ASP A 128 24.30 -11.38 -5.81
CA ASP A 128 23.66 -10.10 -5.53
C ASP A 128 23.61 -9.18 -6.75
N LEU A 129 24.51 -9.39 -7.72
CA LEU A 129 24.49 -8.73 -9.02
C LEU A 129 23.41 -9.35 -9.92
N ALA A 130 23.31 -10.68 -9.96
CA ALA A 130 22.23 -11.37 -10.68
C ALA A 130 20.84 -10.95 -10.16
N ASP A 131 20.65 -10.85 -8.85
CA ASP A 131 19.40 -10.35 -8.24
C ASP A 131 19.09 -8.88 -8.61
N THR A 132 20.13 -8.06 -8.78
CA THR A 132 19.99 -6.66 -9.20
C THR A 132 19.60 -6.57 -10.66
N GLY A 133 20.26 -7.34 -11.52
CA GLY A 133 19.94 -7.45 -12.94
C GLY A 133 18.51 -7.94 -13.13
N TYR A 134 18.09 -8.93 -12.34
CA TYR A 134 16.73 -9.43 -12.36
C TYR A 134 15.69 -8.38 -11.92
N SER A 135 15.98 -7.60 -10.88
CA SER A 135 15.08 -6.50 -10.46
C SER A 135 14.89 -5.47 -11.58
N ALA A 136 15.97 -5.11 -12.29
CA ALA A 136 15.89 -4.23 -13.45
C ALA A 136 15.15 -4.88 -14.63
N PHE A 137 15.28 -6.19 -14.82
CA PHE A 137 14.52 -6.96 -15.81
C PHE A 137 13.01 -6.92 -15.52
N VAL A 138 12.60 -7.07 -14.25
CA VAL A 138 11.20 -6.94 -13.82
C VAL A 138 10.65 -5.54 -14.13
N ASP A 139 11.40 -4.49 -13.79
CA ASP A 139 11.00 -3.10 -14.05
C ASP A 139 10.86 -2.81 -15.55
N ALA A 140 11.76 -3.36 -16.38
CA ALA A 140 11.71 -3.22 -17.82
C ALA A 140 10.48 -3.92 -18.42
N VAL A 141 10.16 -5.13 -17.95
CA VAL A 141 8.95 -5.86 -18.35
C VAL A 141 7.69 -5.08 -17.94
N GLN A 142 7.63 -4.59 -16.70
CA GLN A 142 6.50 -3.80 -16.20
C GLN A 142 6.27 -2.56 -17.06
N LEU A 143 7.33 -1.78 -17.32
CA LEU A 143 7.24 -0.58 -18.16
C LEU A 143 6.79 -0.91 -19.59
N ALA A 144 7.30 -2.00 -20.17
CA ALA A 144 6.93 -2.41 -21.52
C ALA A 144 5.47 -2.86 -21.63
N VAL A 145 4.97 -3.66 -20.67
CA VAL A 145 3.56 -4.07 -20.63
C VAL A 145 2.65 -2.85 -20.43
N VAL A 146 3.03 -1.89 -19.56
CA VAL A 146 2.29 -0.62 -19.38
C VAL A 146 2.25 0.20 -20.65
N LYS A 147 3.39 0.36 -21.36
CA LYS A 147 3.45 1.11 -22.62
C LYS A 147 2.57 0.48 -23.71
N VAL A 148 2.58 -0.84 -23.80
CA VAL A 148 1.74 -1.56 -24.76
C VAL A 148 0.26 -1.37 -24.40
N ALA A 149 -0.12 -1.47 -23.12
CA ALA A 149 -1.48 -1.18 -22.66
C ALA A 149 -1.89 0.29 -22.89
N ALA A 150 -0.98 1.25 -22.73
CA ALA A 150 -1.24 2.67 -22.97
C ALA A 150 -1.35 3.02 -24.47
N SER A 151 -0.69 2.26 -25.36
CA SER A 151 -0.78 2.48 -26.82
C SER A 151 -2.21 2.32 -27.38
N PHE A 152 -3.11 1.72 -26.61
CA PHE A 152 -4.54 1.62 -26.90
C PHE A 152 -5.34 2.92 -26.70
N GLN A 153 -4.74 3.99 -26.15
CA GLN A 153 -5.45 5.23 -25.78
C GLN A 153 -5.65 6.22 -26.95
N HIS A 154 -5.18 5.93 -28.17
CA HIS A 154 -5.12 6.91 -29.28
C HIS A 154 -5.69 6.44 -30.64
N ALA A 155 -6.88 5.84 -30.68
CA ALA A 155 -7.60 5.65 -31.94
C ALA A 155 -8.64 6.78 -32.16
N LEU A 156 -8.31 7.75 -33.02
CA LEU A 156 -9.17 8.90 -33.36
C LEU A 156 -10.37 8.57 -34.27
N ALA A 157 -10.68 7.29 -34.50
CA ALA A 157 -11.88 6.83 -35.19
C ALA A 157 -12.28 5.43 -34.71
N ALA A 158 -13.59 5.14 -34.74
CA ALA A 158 -14.13 3.83 -34.35
C ALA A 158 -13.57 2.72 -35.27
N PRO A 159 -12.76 1.77 -34.75
CA PRO A 159 -12.12 0.73 -35.56
C PRO A 159 -13.10 -0.37 -35.98
N THR A 160 -13.06 -0.84 -37.23
CA THR A 160 -13.91 -1.97 -37.67
C THR A 160 -13.63 -3.26 -36.87
N PRO A 161 -14.56 -4.23 -36.81
CA PRO A 161 -14.33 -5.50 -36.11
C PRO A 161 -13.06 -6.23 -36.54
N GLN A 162 -12.73 -6.17 -37.84
CA GLN A 162 -11.49 -6.72 -38.38
C GLN A 162 -10.26 -5.92 -37.91
N GLN A 163 -10.34 -4.58 -37.89
CA GLN A 163 -9.25 -3.74 -37.34
C GLN A 163 -9.06 -3.94 -35.84
N ILE A 164 -10.10 -4.24 -35.06
CA ILE A 164 -9.95 -4.54 -33.64
C ILE A 164 -9.28 -5.91 -33.45
N LYS A 165 -9.66 -6.91 -34.25
CA LYS A 165 -8.99 -8.21 -34.25
C LYS A 165 -7.53 -8.07 -34.67
N ASP A 166 -7.27 -7.37 -35.76
CA ASP A 166 -5.91 -7.09 -36.24
C ASP A 166 -5.11 -6.26 -35.22
N GLN A 167 -5.76 -5.35 -34.48
CA GLN A 167 -5.13 -4.59 -33.38
C GLN A 167 -4.81 -5.49 -32.18
N ILE A 168 -5.67 -6.43 -31.80
CA ILE A 168 -5.40 -7.40 -30.74
C ILE A 168 -4.21 -8.29 -31.14
N ASP A 169 -4.16 -8.76 -32.39
CA ASP A 169 -3.06 -9.56 -32.92
C ASP A 169 -1.76 -8.73 -33.03
N VAL A 170 -1.86 -7.48 -33.49
CA VAL A 170 -0.75 -6.49 -33.50
C VAL A 170 -0.29 -6.18 -32.09
N VAL A 171 -1.18 -6.11 -31.10
CA VAL A 171 -0.80 -5.87 -29.69
C VAL A 171 -0.12 -7.10 -29.13
N LYS A 172 -0.61 -8.31 -29.42
CA LYS A 172 0.05 -9.54 -28.98
C LYS A 172 1.48 -9.61 -29.51
N ALA A 173 1.67 -9.32 -30.80
CA ALA A 173 2.97 -9.29 -31.45
C ALA A 173 3.84 -8.10 -31.01
N SER A 174 3.23 -6.92 -30.81
CA SER A 174 3.89 -5.69 -30.33
C SER A 174 4.25 -5.79 -28.85
N ALA A 175 3.45 -6.48 -28.03
CA ALA A 175 3.75 -6.80 -26.64
C ALA A 175 5.00 -7.67 -26.57
N ALA A 176 4.99 -8.81 -27.28
CA ALA A 176 6.13 -9.71 -27.29
C ALA A 176 7.41 -9.01 -27.79
N SER A 177 7.32 -8.30 -28.93
CA SER A 177 8.48 -7.61 -29.52
C SER A 177 8.93 -6.37 -28.74
N SER A 178 8.02 -5.53 -28.22
CA SER A 178 8.38 -4.33 -27.45
C SER A 178 8.90 -4.69 -26.07
N VAL A 179 8.36 -5.73 -25.42
CA VAL A 179 8.88 -6.26 -24.16
C VAL A 179 10.27 -6.83 -24.40
N LYS A 180 10.45 -7.67 -25.42
CA LYS A 180 11.77 -8.22 -25.81
C LYS A 180 12.77 -7.12 -26.16
N ALA A 181 12.38 -6.08 -26.91
CA ALA A 181 13.25 -4.96 -27.28
C ALA A 181 13.57 -4.04 -26.10
N ALA A 182 12.59 -3.75 -25.22
CA ALA A 182 12.82 -2.95 -24.02
C ALA A 182 13.76 -3.66 -23.05
N VAL A 183 13.58 -4.97 -22.89
CA VAL A 183 14.48 -5.83 -22.13
C VAL A 183 15.87 -5.86 -22.76
N LYS A 184 16.01 -6.12 -24.07
CA LYS A 184 17.32 -6.07 -24.75
C LYS A 184 17.99 -4.69 -24.69
N ASN A 185 17.22 -3.60 -24.78
CA ASN A 185 17.74 -2.22 -24.67
C ASN A 185 18.14 -1.88 -23.24
N ALA A 186 17.39 -2.35 -22.24
CA ALA A 186 17.78 -2.28 -20.85
C ALA A 186 19.08 -3.05 -20.67
N MET A 187 19.10 -4.36 -20.99
CA MET A 187 20.27 -5.23 -20.85
C MET A 187 21.52 -4.69 -21.58
N SER A 188 21.39 -4.13 -22.78
CA SER A 188 22.52 -3.51 -23.51
C SER A 188 22.97 -2.15 -22.95
N GLY A 189 22.03 -1.30 -22.51
CA GLY A 189 22.33 -0.06 -21.80
C GLY A 189 23.01 -0.33 -20.45
N TRP A 190 22.66 -1.43 -19.80
CA TRP A 190 23.31 -1.93 -18.60
C TRP A 190 24.70 -2.50 -18.93
N GLN A 191 24.85 -3.38 -19.92
CA GLN A 191 26.18 -3.89 -20.34
C GLN A 191 27.19 -2.74 -20.59
N LEU A 192 26.78 -1.63 -21.22
CA LEU A 192 27.61 -0.43 -21.44
C LEU A 192 28.07 0.31 -20.16
N ILE A 193 27.25 0.31 -19.10
CA ILE A 193 27.59 0.90 -17.80
C ILE A 193 28.55 -0.01 -17.01
N TRP A 194 28.53 -1.31 -17.29
CA TRP A 194 29.21 -2.36 -16.54
C TRP A 194 30.54 -2.83 -17.18
N TYR A 195 30.80 -2.54 -18.46
CA TYR A 195 32.14 -2.67 -19.09
C TYR A 195 33.26 -1.84 -18.40
N GLY A 196 32.93 -1.04 -17.38
CA GLY A 196 33.89 -0.36 -16.51
C GLY A 196 34.54 -1.25 -15.44
N THR A 197 34.06 -2.48 -15.21
CA THR A 197 34.67 -3.48 -14.32
C THR A 197 35.31 -4.61 -15.15
N PHE A 198 36.62 -4.83 -15.01
CA PHE A 198 37.36 -5.89 -15.71
C PHE A 198 36.98 -7.28 -15.17
N GLY A 199 36.50 -8.21 -16.02
CA GLY A 199 36.28 -9.63 -15.67
C GLY A 199 35.33 -10.38 -16.63
N ASP A 200 35.37 -11.73 -16.60
CA ASP A 200 34.37 -12.66 -17.19
C ASP A 200 32.98 -12.30 -16.67
N ASN A 201 32.02 -12.03 -17.55
CA ASN A 201 30.67 -11.64 -17.17
C ASN A 201 29.68 -12.70 -17.64
N ASP A 202 28.62 -12.93 -16.88
CA ASP A 202 27.54 -13.85 -17.26
C ASP A 202 27.00 -13.57 -18.66
N ASP A 203 27.06 -14.59 -19.51
CA ASP A 203 26.64 -14.50 -20.89
C ASP A 203 25.14 -14.76 -21.10
N GLY A 204 24.54 -13.96 -21.98
CA GLY A 204 23.11 -14.05 -22.26
C GLY A 204 22.81 -15.09 -23.34
N ILE A 205 22.31 -16.27 -22.95
CA ILE A 205 21.88 -17.30 -23.92
C ILE A 205 20.73 -16.80 -24.79
N GLY A 206 19.66 -16.26 -24.19
CA GLY A 206 18.53 -15.79 -24.98
C GLY A 206 17.35 -15.22 -24.20
N THR A 207 16.62 -14.30 -24.81
CA THR A 207 15.40 -13.69 -24.24
C THR A 207 14.21 -13.90 -25.16
N GLU A 208 13.06 -14.28 -24.61
CA GLU A 208 11.80 -14.40 -25.36
C GLU A 208 10.57 -14.04 -24.52
N ALA A 209 9.52 -13.56 -25.17
CA ALA A 209 8.23 -13.28 -24.54
C ALA A 209 7.13 -14.14 -25.18
N PHE A 210 6.46 -14.95 -24.36
CA PHE A 210 5.35 -15.79 -24.78
C PHE A 210 4.04 -15.23 -24.26
N THR A 211 3.01 -15.21 -25.12
CA THR A 211 1.70 -14.64 -24.77
C THR A 211 0.55 -15.50 -25.28
N THR A 212 -0.56 -15.43 -24.57
CA THR A 212 -1.81 -16.09 -24.92
C THR A 212 -3.00 -15.21 -24.55
N THR A 213 -4.16 -15.49 -25.13
CA THR A 213 -5.44 -14.85 -24.76
C THR A 213 -6.46 -15.86 -24.23
N THR A 214 -7.52 -15.35 -23.58
CA THR A 214 -8.66 -16.20 -23.19
C THR A 214 -9.29 -16.91 -24.39
N ASP A 215 -9.36 -16.27 -25.57
CA ASP A 215 -10.01 -16.86 -26.75
C ASP A 215 -9.18 -18.01 -27.32
N GLU A 216 -7.86 -17.86 -27.34
CA GLU A 216 -6.94 -18.92 -27.77
C GLU A 216 -6.97 -20.11 -26.81
N LEU A 217 -7.05 -19.86 -25.49
CA LEU A 217 -7.13 -20.92 -24.49
C LEU A 217 -8.49 -21.64 -24.51
N VAL A 218 -9.57 -20.97 -24.90
CA VAL A 218 -10.86 -21.64 -25.13
C VAL A 218 -10.78 -22.53 -26.37
N ALA A 219 -10.16 -22.05 -27.45
CA ALA A 219 -10.03 -22.81 -28.69
C ALA A 219 -9.02 -23.96 -28.58
N THR A 220 -7.94 -23.77 -27.83
CA THR A 220 -6.85 -24.72 -27.62
C THR A 220 -6.46 -24.67 -26.13
N PRO A 221 -7.04 -25.54 -25.29
CA PRO A 221 -6.83 -25.52 -23.83
C PRO A 221 -5.39 -25.70 -23.34
N ALA A 222 -4.48 -26.14 -24.22
CA ALA A 222 -3.05 -26.27 -23.94
C ALA A 222 -2.24 -25.72 -25.13
N ILE A 223 -1.60 -24.56 -24.94
CA ILE A 223 -0.79 -23.89 -25.95
C ILE A 223 0.68 -24.08 -25.60
N THR A 224 1.43 -24.75 -26.47
CA THR A 224 2.84 -25.04 -26.26
C THR A 224 3.69 -23.77 -26.29
N ILE A 225 4.62 -23.67 -25.33
CA ILE A 225 5.73 -22.73 -25.32
C ILE A 225 6.95 -23.52 -25.82
N ASN A 226 7.60 -23.04 -26.88
CA ASN A 226 8.83 -23.62 -27.37
C ASN A 226 9.68 -22.51 -28.00
N ARG A 227 10.96 -22.45 -27.63
CA ARG A 227 11.93 -21.57 -28.26
C ARG A 227 13.34 -22.16 -28.18
N ARG A 228 13.99 -22.29 -29.32
CA ARG A 228 15.42 -22.57 -29.45
C ARG A 228 16.21 -21.31 -29.79
N TRP A 229 17.36 -21.11 -29.16
CA TRP A 229 18.34 -20.07 -29.47
C TRP A 229 19.62 -20.76 -29.95
N SER A 230 20.09 -20.42 -31.15
CA SER A 230 21.21 -21.08 -31.82
C SER A 230 21.92 -20.12 -32.78
N GLY A 231 23.22 -20.31 -33.03
CA GLY A 231 24.01 -19.48 -33.95
C GLY A 231 24.12 -18.03 -33.47
N ASP A 232 24.11 -17.04 -34.36
CA ASP A 232 24.27 -15.62 -34.01
C ASP A 232 23.15 -15.05 -33.10
N GLU A 233 22.07 -15.82 -32.85
CA GLU A 233 20.96 -15.42 -31.97
C GLU A 233 21.18 -15.83 -30.51
N SER A 234 22.01 -16.83 -30.23
CA SER A 234 22.45 -17.19 -28.89
C SER A 234 23.72 -16.40 -28.54
N GLY A 235 23.77 -15.85 -27.32
CA GLY A 235 24.99 -15.21 -26.84
C GLY A 235 26.08 -16.22 -26.53
N ASP A 236 25.68 -17.36 -25.96
CA ASP A 236 26.50 -18.56 -25.77
C ASP A 236 25.65 -19.83 -25.94
N GLY A 237 26.27 -20.91 -26.43
CA GLY A 237 25.65 -22.22 -26.67
C GLY A 237 24.47 -22.29 -27.66
N ASP A 238 23.78 -23.43 -27.65
CA ASP A 238 22.55 -23.74 -28.39
C ASP A 238 21.56 -24.40 -27.43
N TRP A 239 20.49 -23.67 -27.11
CA TRP A 239 19.60 -24.00 -25.99
C TRP A 239 18.13 -23.94 -26.40
N GLU A 240 17.30 -24.83 -25.87
CA GLU A 240 15.87 -24.90 -26.17
C GLU A 240 14.99 -24.93 -24.91
N LEU A 241 14.12 -23.93 -24.75
CA LEU A 241 13.12 -23.89 -23.68
C LEU A 241 11.79 -24.49 -24.17
N SER A 242 11.19 -25.33 -23.33
CA SER A 242 9.86 -25.91 -23.53
C SER A 242 8.90 -25.59 -22.38
N GLY A 243 7.60 -25.50 -22.67
CA GLY A 243 6.56 -25.22 -21.69
C GLY A 243 5.16 -25.25 -22.26
N VAL A 244 4.18 -24.78 -21.49
CA VAL A 244 2.77 -24.75 -21.89
C VAL A 244 1.96 -23.70 -21.11
N PHE A 245 1.05 -23.02 -21.80
CA PHE A 245 -0.10 -22.35 -21.17
C PHE A 245 -1.29 -23.30 -21.15
N ARG A 246 -1.93 -23.49 -20.01
CA ARG A 246 -3.13 -24.31 -19.84
C ARG A 246 -4.29 -23.45 -19.35
N GLY A 247 -5.37 -23.46 -20.10
CA GLY A 247 -6.59 -22.75 -19.77
C GLY A 247 -7.68 -23.74 -19.40
N PHE A 248 -8.27 -23.55 -18.23
CA PHE A 248 -9.42 -24.32 -17.77
C PHE A 248 -10.57 -23.36 -17.50
N PRO A 249 -11.82 -23.72 -17.79
CA PRO A 249 -12.96 -22.93 -17.35
C PRO A 249 -12.86 -22.66 -15.84
N GLN A 250 -13.12 -21.43 -15.40
CA GLN A 250 -13.29 -21.17 -13.98
C GLN A 250 -14.47 -22.01 -13.50
N VAL A 251 -14.15 -23.11 -12.83
CA VAL A 251 -15.11 -23.81 -11.98
C VAL A 251 -15.22 -22.92 -10.75
N ASP A 252 -16.31 -22.16 -10.66
CA ASP A 252 -16.72 -21.62 -9.37
C ASP A 252 -16.98 -22.81 -8.47
N CYS A 253 -15.98 -23.17 -7.66
CA CYS A 253 -16.12 -24.12 -6.58
C CYS A 253 -17.04 -23.50 -5.52
N HIS A 254 -18.33 -23.46 -5.81
CA HIS A 254 -19.34 -23.59 -4.77
C HIS A 254 -19.06 -24.92 -4.07
N LEU A 255 -19.25 -25.00 -2.75
CA LEU A 255 -19.20 -26.29 -2.04
C LEU A 255 -20.06 -27.33 -2.78
N GLU A 256 -21.21 -26.87 -3.30
CA GLU A 256 -22.10 -27.62 -4.17
C GLU A 256 -21.41 -28.16 -5.43
N SER A 257 -20.47 -27.47 -6.08
CA SER A 257 -19.74 -27.97 -7.26
C SER A 257 -18.70 -29.04 -6.92
N LEU A 258 -18.00 -28.87 -5.78
CA LEU A 258 -17.01 -29.85 -5.28
C LEU A 258 -17.68 -31.17 -4.91
N PHE A 259 -18.91 -31.09 -4.39
CA PHE A 259 -19.69 -32.22 -3.86
C PHE A 259 -20.89 -32.63 -4.74
N ALA A 260 -21.22 -31.90 -5.80
CA ALA A 260 -22.17 -32.35 -6.84
C ALA A 260 -21.51 -33.35 -7.78
N PHE A 261 -20.19 -33.23 -7.97
CA PHE A 261 -19.39 -34.22 -8.70
C PHE A 261 -19.40 -35.59 -8.01
N SER A 262 -19.69 -35.64 -6.70
CA SER A 262 -19.70 -36.86 -5.89
C SER A 262 -21.10 -37.46 -5.65
N ALA A 263 -22.17 -36.76 -6.04
CA ALA A 263 -23.56 -37.21 -5.87
C ALA A 263 -24.11 -38.07 -7.03
N GLY A 264 -23.24 -38.43 -7.99
CA GLY A 264 -23.59 -39.29 -9.12
C GLY A 264 -23.83 -40.74 -8.70
N GLY A 265 -25.01 -41.06 -8.16
CA GLY A 265 -25.41 -42.47 -8.07
C GLY A 265 -26.67 -42.86 -7.27
N ASN A 266 -27.19 -42.09 -6.31
CA ASN A 266 -28.34 -42.56 -5.51
C ASN A 266 -29.26 -41.44 -4.99
N VAL A 267 -30.54 -41.49 -5.41
CA VAL A 267 -31.59 -40.50 -5.10
C VAL A 267 -31.84 -40.31 -3.59
N ARG A 268 -31.54 -41.30 -2.74
CA ARG A 268 -31.67 -41.19 -1.27
C ARG A 268 -30.57 -40.38 -0.58
N GLN A 269 -29.39 -40.21 -1.20
CA GLN A 269 -28.32 -39.38 -0.63
C GLN A 269 -28.55 -37.88 -0.90
N GLY A 270 -29.25 -37.53 -2.00
CA GLY A 270 -29.48 -36.14 -2.42
C GLY A 270 -30.22 -35.27 -1.39
N GLU A 271 -31.22 -35.80 -0.68
CA GLU A 271 -31.97 -35.03 0.33
C GLU A 271 -31.15 -34.73 1.61
N SER A 272 -30.32 -35.68 2.04
CA SER A 272 -29.44 -35.51 3.21
C SER A 272 -28.28 -34.53 2.93
N HIS A 273 -27.75 -34.55 1.70
CA HIS A 273 -26.72 -33.61 1.26
C HIS A 273 -27.27 -32.20 1.14
N ALA A 274 -28.48 -32.01 0.59
CA ALA A 274 -29.16 -30.72 0.50
C ALA A 274 -29.30 -30.03 1.87
N ARG A 275 -29.75 -30.77 2.90
CA ARG A 275 -29.84 -30.25 4.28
C ARG A 275 -28.48 -29.85 4.84
N SER A 276 -27.45 -30.65 4.58
CA SER A 276 -26.08 -30.37 5.01
C SER A 276 -25.55 -29.08 4.36
N PHE A 277 -25.85 -28.83 3.08
CA PHE A 277 -25.50 -27.59 2.38
C PHE A 277 -26.19 -26.36 2.97
N ASP A 278 -27.49 -26.47 3.30
CA ASP A 278 -28.22 -25.35 3.90
C ASP A 278 -27.67 -25.00 5.28
N ALA A 279 -27.33 -26.00 6.11
CA ALA A 279 -26.69 -25.80 7.41
C ALA A 279 -25.31 -25.13 7.29
N MET A 280 -24.48 -25.57 6.34
CA MET A 280 -23.18 -24.95 6.08
C MET A 280 -23.30 -23.53 5.52
N ARG A 281 -24.31 -23.25 4.68
CA ARG A 281 -24.57 -21.90 4.16
C ARG A 281 -24.96 -20.95 5.28
N ALA A 282 -25.88 -21.37 6.16
CA ALA A 282 -26.27 -20.60 7.34
C ALA A 282 -25.09 -20.35 8.29
N PHE A 283 -24.23 -21.36 8.49
CA PHE A 283 -23.01 -21.19 9.27
C PHE A 283 -22.06 -20.18 8.63
N ARG A 284 -21.79 -20.27 7.33
CA ARG A 284 -20.92 -19.32 6.61
C ARG A 284 -21.42 -17.87 6.70
N GLU A 285 -22.73 -17.67 6.62
CA GLU A 285 -23.33 -16.33 6.57
C GLU A 285 -23.46 -15.67 7.95
N GLY A 286 -23.45 -16.46 9.04
CA GLY A 286 -23.51 -15.98 10.42
C GLY A 286 -22.39 -16.53 11.30
N GLY A 287 -22.50 -17.81 11.68
CA GLY A 287 -21.65 -18.46 12.70
C GLY A 287 -20.14 -18.48 12.40
N PHE A 288 -19.73 -18.41 11.14
CA PHE A 288 -18.32 -18.33 10.73
C PHE A 288 -17.64 -17.06 11.25
N ARG A 289 -18.39 -15.96 11.43
CA ARG A 289 -17.89 -14.69 11.97
C ARG A 289 -17.58 -14.76 13.46
N GLU A 290 -18.11 -15.75 14.18
CA GLU A 290 -17.84 -15.98 15.61
C GLU A 290 -16.39 -16.43 15.85
N PHE A 291 -15.70 -16.91 14.80
CA PHE A 291 -14.34 -17.46 14.88
C PHE A 291 -13.41 -16.83 13.82
N PRO A 292 -12.87 -15.61 14.06
CA PRO A 292 -12.10 -14.85 13.06
C PRO A 292 -10.90 -15.61 12.46
N GLY A 293 -10.29 -16.51 13.24
CA GLY A 293 -9.16 -17.33 12.79
C GLY A 293 -9.49 -18.38 11.72
N LEU A 294 -10.77 -18.73 11.55
CA LEU A 294 -11.19 -19.68 10.50
C LEU A 294 -11.06 -19.09 9.10
N GLY A 295 -11.08 -17.76 8.95
CA GLY A 295 -10.94 -17.10 7.64
C GLY A 295 -9.62 -17.44 6.93
N ALA A 296 -8.52 -17.54 7.68
CA ALA A 296 -7.23 -17.93 7.12
C ALA A 296 -7.22 -19.37 6.63
N TRP A 297 -7.78 -20.30 7.41
CA TRP A 297 -7.94 -21.71 7.00
C TRP A 297 -8.85 -21.86 5.79
N TRP A 298 -9.91 -21.04 5.71
CA TRP A 298 -10.81 -21.03 4.57
C TRP A 298 -10.11 -20.59 3.29
N GLY A 299 -9.27 -19.55 3.36
CA GLY A 299 -8.44 -19.11 2.22
C GLY A 299 -7.45 -20.18 1.75
N GLU A 300 -6.90 -20.98 2.66
CA GLU A 300 -6.05 -22.10 2.28
C GLU A 300 -6.84 -23.25 1.65
N PHE A 301 -8.01 -23.57 2.22
CA PHE A 301 -8.90 -24.59 1.68
C PHE A 301 -9.36 -24.24 0.26
N THR A 302 -9.74 -22.98 -0.01
CA THR A 302 -10.13 -22.53 -1.35
C THR A 302 -8.96 -22.58 -2.34
N THR A 303 -7.74 -22.37 -1.86
CA THR A 303 -6.52 -22.51 -2.68
C THR A 303 -6.22 -23.97 -3.00
N ALA A 304 -6.45 -24.89 -2.05
CA ALA A 304 -6.21 -26.32 -2.23
C ALA A 304 -7.37 -27.09 -2.90
N SER A 305 -8.57 -26.50 -2.98
CA SER A 305 -9.78 -27.19 -3.45
C SER A 305 -9.71 -27.69 -4.90
N PRO A 306 -9.04 -27.03 -5.88
CA PRO A 306 -8.92 -27.58 -7.23
C PRO A 306 -8.07 -28.86 -7.28
N ALA A 307 -6.98 -28.91 -6.50
CA ALA A 307 -6.16 -30.11 -6.38
C ALA A 307 -6.92 -31.24 -5.68
N LEU A 308 -7.73 -30.90 -4.67
CA LEU A 308 -8.58 -31.86 -3.97
C LEU A 308 -9.68 -32.45 -4.88
N ALA A 309 -10.26 -31.64 -5.77
CA ALA A 309 -11.26 -32.10 -6.74
C ALA A 309 -10.65 -33.10 -7.74
N LEU A 310 -9.46 -32.79 -8.27
CA LEU A 310 -8.71 -33.69 -9.16
C LEU A 310 -8.32 -35.00 -8.47
N LEU A 311 -7.94 -34.92 -7.19
CA LEU A 311 -7.64 -36.11 -6.38
C LEU A 311 -8.88 -36.97 -6.17
N ALA A 312 -10.03 -36.38 -5.85
CA ALA A 312 -11.28 -37.10 -5.66
C ALA A 312 -11.76 -37.77 -6.95
N GLU A 313 -11.53 -37.16 -8.11
CA GLU A 313 -11.84 -37.79 -9.42
C GLU A 313 -10.95 -39.02 -9.69
N LYS A 314 -9.67 -38.96 -9.29
CA LYS A 314 -8.70 -40.03 -9.57
C LYS A 314 -8.66 -41.13 -8.51
N ARG A 315 -9.12 -40.86 -7.29
CA ARG A 315 -8.98 -41.72 -6.11
C ARG A 315 -10.34 -41.92 -5.39
N PRO A 316 -11.03 -43.05 -5.60
CA PRO A 316 -12.35 -43.32 -5.01
C PRO A 316 -12.38 -43.22 -3.48
N GLU A 317 -11.29 -43.58 -2.80
CA GLU A 317 -11.18 -43.50 -1.34
C GLU A 317 -11.19 -42.06 -0.81
N VAL A 318 -10.69 -41.10 -1.59
CA VAL A 318 -10.72 -39.66 -1.25
C VAL A 318 -12.13 -39.12 -1.47
N GLN A 319 -12.79 -39.55 -2.54
CA GLN A 319 -14.17 -39.20 -2.84
C GLN A 319 -15.14 -39.68 -1.75
N ASP A 320 -15.01 -40.94 -1.31
CA ASP A 320 -15.82 -41.51 -0.23
C ASP A 320 -15.58 -40.80 1.10
N ALA A 321 -14.32 -40.45 1.41
CA ALA A 321 -13.99 -39.70 2.61
C ALA A 321 -14.61 -38.30 2.61
N LEU A 322 -14.56 -37.58 1.48
CA LEU A 322 -15.18 -36.27 1.31
C LEU A 322 -16.69 -36.32 1.46
N ASN A 323 -17.35 -37.31 0.85
CA ASN A 323 -18.80 -37.52 1.00
C ASN A 323 -19.21 -37.77 2.46
N GLY A 324 -18.44 -38.59 3.18
CA GLY A 324 -18.67 -38.82 4.60
C GLY A 324 -18.51 -37.55 5.43
N LEU A 325 -17.45 -36.76 5.19
CA LEU A 325 -17.21 -35.51 5.91
C LEU A 325 -18.31 -34.48 5.69
N LEU A 326 -18.87 -34.41 4.48
CA LEU A 326 -19.96 -33.49 4.18
C LEU A 326 -21.20 -33.79 5.03
N HIS A 327 -21.54 -35.07 5.16
CA HIS A 327 -22.62 -35.53 6.01
C HIS A 327 -22.33 -35.28 7.51
N ASP A 328 -21.09 -35.57 7.94
CA ASP A 328 -20.66 -35.36 9.33
C ASP A 328 -20.75 -33.88 9.72
N VAL A 329 -20.27 -32.97 8.86
CA VAL A 329 -20.30 -31.51 9.09
C VAL A 329 -21.73 -30.98 9.12
N GLY A 330 -22.61 -31.44 8.24
CA GLY A 330 -24.04 -31.08 8.29
C GLY A 330 -24.67 -31.45 9.64
N THR A 331 -24.36 -32.64 10.14
CA THR A 331 -24.86 -33.12 11.44
C THR A 331 -24.30 -32.32 12.61
N TRP A 332 -22.99 -32.02 12.61
CA TRP A 332 -22.35 -31.23 13.66
C TRP A 332 -22.79 -29.76 13.70
N LEU A 333 -23.24 -29.22 12.57
CA LEU A 333 -23.79 -27.87 12.52
C LEU A 333 -25.19 -27.78 13.11
N GLU A 334 -25.94 -28.88 13.11
CA GLU A 334 -27.25 -29.00 13.77
C GLU A 334 -27.10 -29.21 15.30
N ASP A 335 -26.04 -29.91 15.74
CA ASP A 335 -25.67 -30.06 17.16
C ASP A 335 -24.16 -29.84 17.36
N ARG A 336 -23.78 -28.60 17.71
CA ARG A 336 -22.38 -28.21 17.93
C ARG A 336 -21.74 -28.84 19.17
N THR A 337 -22.56 -29.41 20.07
CA THR A 337 -22.08 -30.09 21.28
C THR A 337 -21.74 -31.56 21.03
N ALA A 338 -22.09 -32.09 19.85
CA ALA A 338 -21.72 -33.43 19.45
C ALA A 338 -20.18 -33.58 19.33
N GLY A 339 -19.68 -34.72 19.80
CA GLY A 339 -18.26 -35.06 19.70
C GLY A 339 -17.84 -35.46 18.29
N ILE A 340 -16.62 -35.09 17.90
CA ILE A 340 -16.02 -35.57 16.64
C ILE A 340 -15.56 -37.02 16.82
N ASP A 341 -16.26 -37.94 16.17
CA ASP A 341 -16.00 -39.37 16.32
C ASP A 341 -14.70 -39.83 15.62
N ARG A 342 -14.34 -41.10 15.85
CA ARG A 342 -13.12 -41.70 15.27
C ARG A 342 -13.24 -41.86 13.74
N GLN A 343 -14.43 -42.10 13.22
CA GLN A 343 -14.66 -42.36 11.81
C GLN A 343 -14.48 -41.08 10.98
N SER A 344 -15.01 -39.96 11.46
CA SER A 344 -14.90 -38.65 10.82
C SER A 344 -13.45 -38.15 10.82
N ARG A 345 -12.70 -38.39 11.90
CA ARG A 345 -11.25 -38.10 11.92
C ARG A 345 -10.46 -38.97 10.95
N ALA A 346 -10.82 -40.24 10.81
CA ALA A 346 -10.20 -41.10 9.80
C ALA A 346 -10.42 -40.54 8.39
N ARG A 347 -11.62 -40.05 8.08
CA ARG A 347 -11.92 -39.39 6.80
C ARG A 347 -11.11 -38.10 6.60
N LEU A 348 -10.97 -37.25 7.63
CA LEU A 348 -10.11 -36.05 7.59
C LEU A 348 -8.66 -36.43 7.26
N ASN A 349 -8.12 -37.46 7.90
CA ASN A 349 -6.76 -37.93 7.63
C ASN A 349 -6.61 -38.50 6.22
N THR A 350 -7.58 -39.27 5.72
CA THR A 350 -7.56 -39.76 4.33
C THR A 350 -7.44 -38.62 3.31
N VAL A 351 -8.20 -37.53 3.50
CA VAL A 351 -8.15 -36.35 2.64
C VAL A 351 -6.81 -35.60 2.76
N LEU A 352 -6.33 -35.39 3.98
CA LEU A 352 -5.07 -34.70 4.23
C LEU A 352 -3.85 -35.51 3.77
N ASP A 353 -3.89 -36.84 3.85
CA ASP A 353 -2.84 -37.73 3.35
C ASP A 353 -2.74 -37.69 1.83
N ALA A 354 -3.89 -37.72 1.13
CA ALA A 354 -3.92 -37.59 -0.31
C ALA A 354 -3.39 -36.23 -0.79
N LEU A 355 -3.77 -35.14 -0.12
CA LEU A 355 -3.24 -33.80 -0.39
C LEU A 355 -1.74 -33.69 -0.06
N ALA A 356 -1.26 -34.35 0.99
CA ALA A 356 0.16 -34.33 1.36
C ALA A 356 1.06 -35.01 0.31
N GLN A 357 0.55 -36.03 -0.38
CA GLN A 357 1.31 -36.78 -1.38
C GLN A 357 1.46 -36.01 -2.69
N ASP A 358 0.43 -35.24 -3.08
CA ASP A 358 0.38 -34.62 -4.42
C ASP A 358 0.61 -33.10 -4.41
N ALA A 359 0.70 -32.44 -3.24
CA ALA A 359 0.85 -30.98 -3.16
C ALA A 359 2.25 -30.54 -2.66
N PRO A 360 3.10 -29.91 -3.50
CA PRO A 360 4.39 -29.36 -3.07
C PRO A 360 4.26 -27.98 -2.38
N GLY A 361 5.33 -27.55 -1.69
CA GLY A 361 5.49 -26.16 -1.24
C GLY A 361 4.58 -25.71 -0.09
N ARG A 362 3.79 -24.64 -0.33
CA ARG A 362 2.96 -23.96 0.69
C ARG A 362 1.80 -24.85 1.17
N THR A 363 1.14 -25.55 0.27
CA THR A 363 0.06 -26.50 0.58
C THR A 363 0.55 -27.64 1.46
N ALA A 364 1.76 -28.17 1.23
CA ALA A 364 2.37 -29.17 2.11
C ALA A 364 2.56 -28.67 3.56
N ARG A 365 2.94 -27.39 3.73
CA ARG A 365 3.07 -26.75 5.06
C ARG A 365 1.72 -26.62 5.75
N VAL A 366 0.69 -26.21 5.01
CA VAL A 366 -0.69 -26.11 5.51
C VAL A 366 -1.21 -27.48 5.92
N VAL A 367 -1.04 -28.50 5.09
CA VAL A 367 -1.49 -29.87 5.37
C VAL A 367 -0.81 -30.44 6.62
N ARG A 368 0.48 -30.15 6.84
CA ARG A 368 1.17 -30.51 8.10
C ARG A 368 0.56 -29.84 9.33
N GLN A 369 0.15 -28.58 9.23
CA GLN A 369 -0.54 -27.90 10.33
C GLN A 369 -1.97 -28.41 10.52
N ALA A 370 -2.69 -28.70 9.43
CA ALA A 370 -4.02 -29.27 9.48
C ALA A 370 -4.01 -30.62 10.20
N LYS A 371 -3.02 -31.48 9.94
CA LYS A 371 -2.84 -32.74 10.67
C LYS A 371 -2.67 -32.54 12.17
N ARG A 372 -1.90 -31.54 12.60
CA ARG A 372 -1.76 -31.18 14.02
C ARG A 372 -3.06 -30.69 14.64
N VAL A 373 -3.89 -29.99 13.88
CA VAL A 373 -5.22 -29.60 14.32
C VAL A 373 -6.06 -30.86 14.53
N VAL A 374 -6.11 -31.76 13.55
CA VAL A 374 -6.87 -33.03 13.61
C VAL A 374 -6.46 -33.90 14.79
N GLU A 375 -5.17 -33.98 15.12
CA GLU A 375 -4.65 -34.68 16.31
C GLU A 375 -5.24 -34.12 17.62
N ARG A 376 -5.52 -32.81 17.69
CA ARG A 376 -6.09 -32.15 18.87
C ARG A 376 -7.62 -32.24 18.96
N LEU A 377 -8.28 -32.83 17.96
CA LEU A 377 -9.74 -33.00 17.94
C LEU A 377 -10.20 -34.29 18.65
N ASP A 378 -9.30 -35.06 19.28
CA ASP A 378 -9.67 -36.28 19.98
C ASP A 378 -10.57 -36.00 21.20
N GLY A 379 -11.81 -36.49 21.14
CA GLY A 379 -12.80 -36.28 22.19
C GLY A 379 -13.35 -34.85 22.27
N ALA A 380 -12.99 -33.97 21.32
CA ALA A 380 -13.48 -32.60 21.25
C ALA A 380 -14.92 -32.55 20.71
N THR A 381 -15.72 -31.60 21.22
CA THR A 381 -16.99 -31.23 20.59
C THR A 381 -16.72 -30.49 19.27
N PHE A 382 -17.71 -30.38 18.39
CA PHE A 382 -17.54 -29.61 17.16
C PHE A 382 -17.29 -28.12 17.45
N GLU A 383 -17.90 -27.56 18.49
CA GLU A 383 -17.61 -26.19 18.95
C GLU A 383 -16.17 -26.02 19.43
N ASP A 384 -15.64 -26.98 20.20
CA ASP A 384 -14.22 -26.99 20.59
C ASP A 384 -13.31 -27.11 19.37
N ALA A 385 -13.70 -27.90 18.37
CA ALA A 385 -12.94 -28.06 17.13
C ALA A 385 -12.86 -26.76 16.33
N LEU A 386 -13.95 -25.99 16.24
CA LEU A 386 -13.96 -24.67 15.61
C LEU A 386 -13.00 -23.71 16.35
N ARG A 387 -13.04 -23.69 17.68
CA ARG A 387 -12.14 -22.87 18.50
C ARG A 387 -10.67 -23.27 18.35
N ILE A 388 -10.35 -24.56 18.49
CA ILE A 388 -9.00 -25.11 18.33
C ILE A 388 -8.44 -24.78 16.94
N THR A 389 -9.26 -24.92 15.90
CA THR A 389 -8.85 -24.62 14.53
C THR A 389 -8.60 -23.12 14.34
N ALA A 390 -9.47 -22.26 14.90
CA ALA A 390 -9.33 -20.80 14.80
C ALA A 390 -8.09 -20.25 15.53
N GLU A 391 -7.66 -20.90 16.62
CA GLU A 391 -6.47 -20.50 17.38
C GLU A 391 -5.14 -20.85 16.70
N ILE A 392 -5.14 -21.81 15.77
CA ILE A 392 -3.93 -22.28 15.08
C ILE A 392 -3.84 -21.61 13.71
N LYS A 393 -2.67 -21.07 13.34
CA LYS A 393 -2.46 -20.50 11.99
C LYS A 393 -2.08 -21.58 10.98
N PRO A 394 -2.59 -21.53 9.73
CA PRO A 394 -2.26 -22.53 8.70
C PRO A 394 -0.81 -22.45 8.18
N VAL A 395 -0.16 -21.28 8.22
CA VAL A 395 1.24 -21.09 7.80
C VAL A 395 1.98 -20.19 8.81
N GLY A 396 3.20 -20.59 9.21
CA GLY A 396 4.08 -19.84 10.13
C GLY A 396 4.56 -20.65 11.35
N ARG A 397 5.56 -20.14 12.09
CA ARG A 397 5.91 -20.69 13.42
C ARG A 397 4.79 -20.34 14.40
N THR A 398 4.16 -21.35 15.00
CA THR A 398 3.30 -21.18 16.16
C THR A 398 4.12 -20.47 17.24
N PRO A 399 3.69 -19.30 17.76
CA PRO A 399 4.38 -18.67 18.87
C PRO A 399 4.50 -19.68 20.00
N ARG A 400 5.67 -19.76 20.62
CA ARG A 400 5.82 -20.49 21.88
C ARG A 400 5.03 -19.69 22.92
N ILE A 401 3.75 -19.99 23.05
CA ILE A 401 2.92 -19.48 24.13
C ILE A 401 3.50 -20.11 25.40
N ALA A 402 4.17 -19.29 26.20
CA ALA A 402 4.44 -19.62 27.58
C ALA A 402 3.11 -20.02 28.24
N PRO A 403 3.09 -20.96 29.21
CA PRO A 403 1.85 -21.38 29.87
C PRO A 403 1.01 -20.16 30.23
N ALA A 404 -0.29 -20.26 29.98
CA ALA A 404 -1.27 -19.21 30.17
C ALA A 404 -1.28 -18.72 31.63
N GLU A 405 -0.37 -17.82 31.94
CA GLU A 405 -0.46 -16.87 33.02
C GLU A 405 -0.32 -15.47 32.39
N SER A 406 -1.44 -14.74 32.47
CA SER A 406 -1.62 -13.31 32.18
C SER A 406 -1.67 -12.81 30.72
N ALA A 407 -2.28 -13.54 29.78
CA ALA A 407 -2.90 -12.93 28.59
C ALA A 407 -4.40 -12.63 28.79
N SER A 408 -4.82 -12.41 30.04
CA SER A 408 -6.19 -12.08 30.44
C SER A 408 -6.43 -10.57 30.59
N GLY A 409 -5.76 -9.73 29.78
CA GLY A 409 -5.65 -8.29 30.05
C GLY A 409 -6.30 -7.31 29.08
N LEU A 410 -6.50 -7.65 27.81
CA LEU A 410 -7.08 -6.72 26.83
C LEU A 410 -8.46 -7.21 26.41
N GLN A 411 -9.49 -6.73 27.10
CA GLN A 411 -10.85 -6.73 26.55
C GLN A 411 -10.84 -5.95 25.22
N PRO A 412 -11.67 -6.30 24.21
CA PRO A 412 -11.87 -5.43 23.07
C PRO A 412 -12.28 -4.06 23.61
N ALA A 413 -11.46 -3.05 23.31
CA ALA A 413 -11.66 -1.73 23.88
C ALA A 413 -13.04 -1.20 23.51
N ASN A 414 -13.74 -0.64 24.49
CA ASN A 414 -15.06 -0.04 24.30
C ASN A 414 -14.90 1.33 23.59
N THR A 415 -14.67 1.31 22.28
CA THR A 415 -14.42 2.49 21.43
C THR A 415 -15.44 2.62 20.29
N PRO A 416 -16.76 2.66 20.57
CA PRO A 416 -17.80 2.61 19.53
C PRO A 416 -17.73 3.75 18.52
N LEU A 417 -17.49 5.00 18.95
CA LEU A 417 -17.35 6.13 18.03
C LEU A 417 -16.12 5.96 17.14
N THR A 418 -14.97 5.62 17.72
CA THR A 418 -13.71 5.50 16.96
C THR A 418 -13.77 4.33 15.98
N SER A 419 -14.29 3.18 16.41
CA SER A 419 -14.50 2.02 15.54
C SER A 419 -15.48 2.33 14.40
N PHE A 420 -16.52 3.13 14.66
CA PHE A 420 -17.41 3.61 13.62
C PHE A 420 -16.68 4.52 12.62
N LEU A 421 -15.85 5.46 13.08
CA LEU A 421 -15.06 6.32 12.21
C LEU A 421 -14.05 5.52 11.36
N VAL A 422 -13.43 4.48 11.92
CA VAL A 422 -12.57 3.52 11.18
C VAL A 422 -13.37 2.82 10.09
N SER A 423 -14.61 2.39 10.38
CA SER A 423 -15.45 1.70 9.39
C SER A 423 -15.78 2.54 8.16
N LEU A 424 -15.82 3.88 8.31
CA LEU A 424 -16.08 4.81 7.21
C LEU A 424 -14.89 4.96 6.25
N ALA A 425 -13.74 4.35 6.54
CA ALA A 425 -12.65 4.21 5.57
C ALA A 425 -12.93 3.11 4.53
N ASP A 426 -13.83 2.16 4.83
CA ASP A 426 -14.28 1.17 3.85
C ASP A 426 -15.19 1.85 2.80
N PRO A 427 -14.84 1.80 1.49
CA PRO A 427 -15.63 2.44 0.44
C PRO A 427 -17.09 1.99 0.38
N SER A 428 -17.39 0.72 0.74
CA SER A 428 -18.74 0.17 0.75
C SER A 428 -19.57 0.73 1.91
N VAL A 429 -18.99 0.83 3.10
CA VAL A 429 -19.63 1.43 4.28
C VAL A 429 -19.84 2.92 4.06
N LEU A 430 -18.84 3.62 3.53
CA LEU A 430 -18.93 5.03 3.18
C LEU A 430 -20.00 5.31 2.11
N ALA A 431 -20.09 4.47 1.07
CA ALA A 431 -21.16 4.56 0.07
C ALA A 431 -22.55 4.30 0.68
N GLY A 432 -22.64 3.38 1.64
CA GLY A 432 -23.84 3.19 2.46
C GLY A 432 -24.20 4.46 3.23
N TYR A 433 -23.24 5.03 3.96
CA TYR A 433 -23.42 6.25 4.75
C TYR A 433 -23.86 7.42 3.86
N ARG A 434 -23.25 7.62 2.69
CA ARG A 434 -23.63 8.70 1.75
C ARG A 434 -25.06 8.59 1.24
N ARG A 435 -25.60 7.37 1.14
CA ARG A 435 -26.96 7.11 0.65
C ARG A 435 -28.00 7.25 1.75
N ASP A 436 -27.72 6.72 2.93
CA ASP A 436 -28.61 6.79 4.10
C ASP A 436 -27.78 6.90 5.40
N PRO A 437 -27.34 8.13 5.76
CA PRO A 437 -26.52 8.34 6.95
C PRO A 437 -27.24 7.89 8.23
N ALA A 438 -28.56 8.12 8.31
CA ALA A 438 -29.34 7.83 9.51
C ALA A 438 -29.39 6.33 9.79
N SER A 439 -29.63 5.49 8.77
CA SER A 439 -29.63 4.03 8.94
C SER A 439 -28.26 3.49 9.33
N VAL A 440 -27.18 3.96 8.69
CA VAL A 440 -25.82 3.48 8.98
C VAL A 440 -25.36 3.87 10.39
N VAL A 441 -25.69 5.09 10.84
CA VAL A 441 -25.35 5.54 12.20
C VAL A 441 -26.21 4.84 13.26
N ALA A 442 -27.48 4.58 12.98
CA ALA A 442 -28.36 3.85 13.90
C ALA A 442 -27.85 2.42 14.19
N ALA A 443 -27.13 1.80 13.25
CA ALA A 443 -26.51 0.49 13.42
C ALA A 443 -25.22 0.52 14.26
N ALA A 444 -24.64 1.69 14.52
CA ALA A 444 -23.32 1.85 15.13
C ALA A 444 -23.31 1.93 16.67
N ASN A 445 -24.48 1.81 17.32
CA ASN A 445 -24.63 1.85 18.78
C ASN A 445 -23.95 3.07 19.46
N LEU A 446 -24.01 4.23 18.79
CA LEU A 446 -23.47 5.49 19.30
C LEU A 446 -24.44 6.14 20.30
N SER A 447 -23.93 6.95 21.23
CA SER A 447 -24.78 7.81 22.06
C SER A 447 -25.54 8.84 21.22
N PRO A 448 -26.63 9.44 21.73
CA PRO A 448 -27.35 10.51 21.03
C PRO A 448 -26.45 11.70 20.65
N GLU A 449 -25.51 12.06 21.53
CA GLU A 449 -24.57 13.15 21.30
C GLU A 449 -23.58 12.82 20.18
N GLU A 450 -23.06 11.59 20.15
CA GLU A 450 -22.14 11.10 19.12
C GLU A 450 -22.84 10.94 17.77
N THR A 451 -24.06 10.40 17.77
CA THR A 451 -24.94 10.31 16.60
C THR A 451 -25.14 11.69 15.98
N THR A 452 -25.47 12.68 16.81
CA THR A 452 -25.62 14.08 16.37
C THR A 452 -24.31 14.62 15.82
N ALA A 453 -23.18 14.39 16.51
CA ALA A 453 -21.89 14.86 16.06
C ALA A 453 -21.47 14.28 14.71
N VAL A 454 -21.77 13.01 14.45
CA VAL A 454 -21.51 12.34 13.16
C VAL A 454 -22.40 12.93 12.07
N LEU A 455 -23.72 12.98 12.29
CA LEU A 455 -24.67 13.42 11.26
C LEU A 455 -24.54 14.90 10.91
N GLU A 456 -24.22 15.75 11.89
CA GLU A 456 -24.01 17.18 11.69
C GLU A 456 -22.56 17.55 11.33
N GLY A 457 -21.65 16.57 11.25
CA GLY A 457 -20.24 16.80 10.90
C GLY A 457 -19.49 17.67 11.91
N GLN A 458 -19.79 17.53 13.21
CA GLN A 458 -19.16 18.31 14.28
C GLN A 458 -17.73 17.81 14.57
N ARG A 459 -16.79 18.12 13.67
CA ARG A 459 -15.38 17.68 13.69
C ARG A 459 -14.72 17.70 15.07
N GLY A 460 -14.85 18.82 15.79
CA GLY A 460 -14.26 18.96 17.12
C GLY A 460 -14.83 17.99 18.16
N ARG A 461 -16.16 17.75 18.14
CA ARG A 461 -16.79 16.77 19.03
C ARG A 461 -16.41 15.35 18.66
N LEU A 462 -16.38 15.03 17.36
CA LEU A 462 -15.95 13.72 16.88
C LEU A 462 -14.53 13.40 17.34
N ARG A 463 -13.61 14.35 17.17
CA ARG A 463 -12.22 14.17 17.58
C ARG A 463 -12.06 14.01 19.09
N LEU A 464 -12.68 14.87 19.90
CA LEU A 464 -12.58 14.80 21.36
C LEU A 464 -13.23 13.54 21.92
N GLY A 465 -14.39 13.14 21.38
CA GLY A 465 -15.06 11.90 21.78
C GLY A 465 -14.20 10.68 21.47
N ALA A 466 -13.67 10.58 20.25
CA ALA A 466 -12.83 9.47 19.84
C ALA A 466 -11.49 9.43 20.61
N LEU A 467 -10.86 10.58 20.83
CA LEU A 467 -9.65 10.65 21.67
C LEU A 467 -9.91 10.17 23.10
N ALA A 468 -11.02 10.61 23.71
CA ALA A 468 -11.40 10.17 25.06
C ALA A 468 -11.73 8.66 25.13
N GLU A 469 -12.25 8.06 24.06
CA GLU A 469 -12.37 6.61 23.95
C GLU A 469 -11.00 5.93 23.95
N LEU A 470 -10.06 6.40 23.13
CA LEU A 470 -8.73 5.81 23.03
C LEU A 470 -7.87 5.99 24.29
N GLU A 471 -7.97 7.13 24.97
CA GLU A 471 -7.31 7.36 26.26
C GLU A 471 -7.86 6.41 27.33
N ARG A 472 -9.19 6.22 27.41
CA ARG A 472 -9.81 5.26 28.33
C ARG A 472 -9.44 3.82 28.01
N ALA A 473 -9.26 3.51 26.72
CA ALA A 473 -8.81 2.21 26.24
C ALA A 473 -7.30 1.96 26.44
N GLY A 474 -6.52 2.99 26.78
CA GLY A 474 -5.07 2.91 26.91
C GLY A 474 -4.32 2.87 25.57
N TYR A 475 -4.97 3.20 24.46
CA TYR A 475 -4.34 3.31 23.14
C TYR A 475 -3.64 4.65 22.93
N ALA A 476 -4.24 5.73 23.43
CA ALA A 476 -3.71 7.09 23.31
C ALA A 476 -3.04 7.57 24.60
N ALA A 477 -2.02 8.43 24.45
CA ALA A 477 -1.45 9.16 25.57
C ALA A 477 -2.50 10.11 26.16
N LEU A 478 -2.60 10.17 27.50
CA LEU A 478 -3.48 11.12 28.18
C LEU A 478 -3.00 12.55 27.91
N VAL A 479 -3.77 13.28 27.11
CA VAL A 479 -3.55 14.68 26.76
C VAL A 479 -4.79 15.54 27.01
N THR A 480 -5.96 14.93 27.18
CA THR A 480 -7.20 15.66 27.52
C THR A 480 -7.13 16.35 28.88
N ASP A 481 -6.31 15.86 29.82
CA ASP A 481 -6.03 16.50 31.11
C ASP A 481 -5.26 17.82 30.97
N LYS A 482 -4.58 18.03 29.84
CA LYS A 482 -3.86 19.26 29.49
C LYS A 482 -4.76 20.33 28.86
N LEU A 483 -6.05 20.03 28.64
CA LEU A 483 -7.06 20.97 28.14
C LEU A 483 -7.69 21.76 29.30
N ALA A 484 -7.97 23.05 29.10
CA ALA A 484 -8.61 23.87 30.12
C ALA A 484 -10.08 23.44 30.35
N PRO A 485 -10.55 23.34 31.61
CA PRO A 485 -11.94 22.99 31.90
C PRO A 485 -12.93 23.99 31.28
N GLY A 486 -13.89 23.51 30.49
CA GLY A 486 -14.97 24.33 29.92
C GLY A 486 -14.62 25.14 28.67
N GLN A 487 -13.38 25.10 28.17
CA GLN A 487 -13.11 25.50 26.80
C GLN A 487 -13.54 24.35 25.87
N GLY A 488 -14.49 24.60 24.97
CA GLY A 488 -14.70 23.74 23.81
C GLY A 488 -13.39 23.69 23.04
N ALA A 489 -12.64 22.60 23.20
CA ALA A 489 -11.20 22.59 22.99
C ALA A 489 -10.84 22.94 21.54
N MET A 490 -10.16 24.08 21.34
CA MET A 490 -9.41 24.34 20.13
C MET A 490 -8.23 23.39 20.09
N ASP A 491 -8.31 22.27 19.37
CA ASP A 491 -7.12 21.47 19.10
C ASP A 491 -6.21 22.30 18.17
N PRO A 492 -4.89 22.41 18.42
CA PRO A 492 -3.94 23.01 17.48
C PRO A 492 -3.96 22.36 16.10
N ILE A 493 -4.58 21.19 15.92
CA ILE A 493 -4.72 20.49 14.65
C ILE A 493 -6.15 20.62 14.07
N THR A 494 -7.15 21.12 14.80
CA THR A 494 -8.49 21.36 14.22
C THR A 494 -9.30 22.30 15.09
N ILE A 495 -9.83 23.39 14.53
CA ILE A 495 -11.22 23.83 14.78
C ILE A 495 -11.70 24.67 13.59
N ASN A 496 -12.81 24.23 13.00
CA ASN A 496 -13.84 25.13 12.47
C ASN A 496 -15.14 24.74 13.18
N THR A 497 -15.44 25.40 14.29
CA THR A 497 -16.72 25.23 14.99
C THR A 497 -17.70 26.20 14.38
N ASN A 498 -18.63 25.65 13.59
CA ASN A 498 -19.92 26.30 13.38
C ASN A 498 -20.62 26.44 14.73
N ASN A 499 -20.49 27.60 15.38
CA ASN A 499 -21.59 28.18 16.12
C ASN A 499 -21.36 29.67 16.38
N PHE A 500 -22.19 30.49 15.73
CA PHE A 500 -22.39 31.89 16.08
C PHE A 500 -23.03 31.97 17.47
N ASN A 501 -22.52 32.89 18.30
CA ASN A 501 -23.37 33.81 19.07
C ASN A 501 -22.53 35.00 19.55
N ASN A 502 -23.02 36.21 19.21
CA ASN A 502 -22.46 37.48 19.64
C ASN A 502 -22.44 37.60 21.17
N ASN A 503 -21.26 37.82 21.76
CA ASN A 503 -21.12 38.78 22.86
C ASN A 503 -19.67 39.21 23.05
N THR A 504 -19.51 40.52 23.15
CA THR A 504 -18.27 41.31 23.19
C THR A 504 -17.33 40.90 24.33
N ILE A 505 -16.01 40.87 24.06
CA ILE A 505 -14.96 40.94 25.09
C ILE A 505 -14.11 42.18 24.81
N ASN A 506 -14.13 43.16 25.73
CA ASN A 506 -13.23 44.30 25.70
C ASN A 506 -11.95 43.96 26.47
N ILE A 507 -10.79 44.06 25.82
CA ILE A 507 -9.49 44.01 26.48
C ILE A 507 -8.80 45.36 26.25
N GLN A 508 -8.62 46.16 27.30
CA GLN A 508 -7.77 47.34 27.26
C GLN A 508 -6.31 46.91 27.42
N THR A 509 -5.45 47.38 26.52
CA THR A 509 -4.00 47.23 26.66
C THR A 509 -3.38 48.63 26.79
N THR A 510 -2.77 48.92 27.93
CA THR A 510 -1.95 50.12 28.14
C THR A 510 -0.51 49.79 27.78
N TYR A 511 0.09 50.58 26.88
CA TYR A 511 1.49 50.45 26.50
C TYR A 511 2.25 51.70 26.96
N ASN A 512 3.39 51.54 27.64
CA ASN A 512 4.31 52.65 27.92
C ASN A 512 5.78 52.24 27.65
N SER A 513 6.26 52.79 26.54
CA SER A 513 7.59 53.31 26.15
C SER A 513 8.93 52.68 26.60
N SER A 514 9.76 52.55 25.55
CA SER A 514 11.18 52.98 25.39
C SER A 514 12.32 52.17 26.03
N THR A 515 13.07 51.45 25.19
CA THR A 515 14.53 51.22 25.36
C THR A 515 15.24 51.12 24.01
N ASN A 516 16.40 51.79 23.91
CA ASN A 516 17.33 51.75 22.78
C ASN A 516 17.97 50.36 22.69
N THR A 517 17.97 49.74 21.50
CA THR A 517 18.69 48.49 21.25
C THR A 517 19.87 48.76 20.31
N SER A 518 21.08 48.46 20.77
CA SER A 518 22.29 48.38 19.95
C SER A 518 22.30 47.03 19.26
N ASN A 519 22.25 47.02 17.92
CA ASN A 519 22.23 45.79 17.14
C ASN A 519 23.66 45.24 17.01
N ASP A 520 23.92 44.12 17.68
CA ASP A 520 24.99 43.19 17.32
C ASP A 520 24.32 41.84 17.02
N ASN A 521 24.54 41.30 15.82
CA ASN A 521 23.71 40.31 15.11
C ASN A 521 23.64 38.89 15.74
N THR A 522 23.90 38.73 17.03
CA THR A 522 23.87 37.42 17.71
C THR A 522 23.24 37.43 19.11
N MET A 523 22.92 38.58 19.72
CA MET A 523 22.24 38.62 21.02
C MET A 523 21.31 39.83 21.14
N VAL A 524 20.06 39.59 21.52
CA VAL A 524 19.15 40.66 21.99
C VAL A 524 19.14 40.58 23.52
N THR A 525 19.80 41.54 24.17
CA THR A 525 19.74 41.69 25.63
C THR A 525 18.70 42.75 25.95
N THR A 526 17.59 42.35 26.57
CA THR A 526 16.60 43.27 27.12
C THR A 526 16.80 43.36 28.63
N SER A 527 17.20 44.54 29.11
CA SER A 527 17.35 44.82 30.54
C SER A 527 16.17 45.65 31.05
N ASN A 528 15.59 45.25 32.18
CA ASN A 528 14.73 46.11 32.99
C ASN A 528 15.28 46.16 34.43
N ASP A 529 14.85 47.16 35.22
CA ASP A 529 15.50 47.60 36.46
C ASP A 529 15.69 46.56 37.57
N ASN A 530 15.16 45.32 37.44
CA ASN A 530 15.34 44.25 38.43
C ASN A 530 15.74 42.88 37.86
N THR A 531 15.93 42.72 36.54
CA THR A 531 16.35 41.45 35.94
C THR A 531 17.12 41.65 34.64
N THR A 532 18.29 41.02 34.54
CA THR A 532 19.02 40.89 33.27
C THR A 532 18.68 39.53 32.66
N THR A 533 17.81 39.51 31.65
CA THR A 533 17.52 38.29 30.88
C THR A 533 18.48 38.23 29.70
N THR A 534 19.44 37.32 29.75
CA THR A 534 20.27 37.00 28.59
C THR A 534 19.59 35.87 27.84
N THR A 535 18.86 36.20 26.77
CA THR A 535 18.35 35.19 25.85
C THR A 535 19.50 34.83 24.91
N THR A 536 20.25 33.77 25.23
CA THR A 536 20.96 33.04 24.18
C THR A 536 19.91 32.54 23.22
N ASN A 537 20.01 32.87 21.92
CA ASN A 537 19.14 32.34 20.87
C ASN A 537 19.04 30.81 21.04
N ALA A 538 17.96 30.37 21.69
CA ALA A 538 17.68 28.98 21.93
C ALA A 538 17.31 28.38 20.57
N SER A 539 18.17 27.48 20.10
CA SER A 539 18.17 26.84 18.78
C SER A 539 18.51 27.77 17.61
N ASP A 540 19.67 27.54 17.00
CA ASP A 540 20.00 28.06 15.68
C ASP A 540 19.01 27.46 14.69
N TRP A 541 17.96 28.20 14.35
CA TRP A 541 16.98 27.85 13.29
C TRP A 541 17.67 27.54 11.94
N ARG A 542 18.96 27.87 11.80
CA ARG A 542 19.87 27.47 10.71
C ARG A 542 20.15 25.96 10.66
N ASP A 543 20.07 25.23 11.77
CA ASP A 543 20.26 23.77 11.83
C ASP A 543 19.08 22.94 11.28
N ARG A 544 18.07 23.61 10.67
CA ARG A 544 17.02 22.92 9.91
C ARG A 544 17.46 22.45 8.52
N ALA A 545 18.68 22.78 8.10
CA ALA A 545 19.27 22.24 6.88
C ALA A 545 19.58 20.74 7.06
N LEU A 546 18.57 19.91 6.82
CA LEU A 546 18.68 18.46 6.91
C LEU A 546 18.80 17.87 5.50
N THR A 547 19.97 18.02 4.88
CA THR A 547 20.32 17.18 3.73
C THR A 547 21.82 17.18 3.49
N ASP A 548 22.42 16.00 3.61
CA ASP A 548 23.68 15.68 2.95
C ASP A 548 23.31 14.88 1.71
N ILE A 549 23.11 15.55 0.56
CA ILE A 549 22.77 14.88 -0.71
C ILE A 549 23.83 13.84 -1.04
N GLU A 550 25.11 14.16 -0.81
CA GLU A 550 26.20 13.22 -0.99
C GLU A 550 26.07 12.04 -0.03
N GLY A 551 25.70 12.27 1.22
CA GLY A 551 25.40 11.24 2.20
C GLY A 551 24.26 10.32 1.78
N ALA A 552 23.21 10.85 1.14
CA ALA A 552 22.13 10.05 0.57
C ALA A 552 22.61 9.21 -0.62
N VAL A 553 23.39 9.80 -1.54
CA VAL A 553 24.02 9.08 -2.67
C VAL A 553 24.90 7.95 -2.15
N ARG A 554 25.77 8.23 -1.16
CA ARG A 554 26.63 7.21 -0.54
C ARG A 554 25.82 6.13 0.18
N TYR A 555 24.76 6.50 0.90
CA TYR A 555 23.89 5.56 1.61
C TYR A 555 23.23 4.57 0.64
N PHE A 556 22.64 5.07 -0.46
CA PHE A 556 21.95 4.21 -1.44
C PHE A 556 22.90 3.50 -2.42
N ALA A 557 24.18 3.92 -2.49
CA ALA A 557 25.22 3.19 -3.22
C ALA A 557 25.78 1.99 -2.42
N GLY A 558 25.69 2.00 -1.09
CA GLY A 558 26.15 0.90 -0.23
C GLY A 558 25.04 -0.11 0.08
N ARG A 559 25.40 -1.40 0.24
CA ARG A 559 24.44 -2.49 0.57
C ARG A 559 24.64 -3.10 1.96
N ASP A 560 25.77 -2.83 2.62
CA ASP A 560 26.09 -3.37 3.94
C ASP A 560 25.75 -2.37 5.05
N PHE A 561 24.78 -2.74 5.89
CA PHE A 561 24.50 -2.04 7.14
C PHE A 561 25.29 -2.69 8.27
N LYS A 562 25.96 -1.89 9.10
CA LYS A 562 26.89 -2.41 10.11
C LYS A 562 26.18 -2.99 11.33
N GLU A 563 24.93 -2.59 11.55
CA GLU A 563 24.20 -2.83 12.79
C GLU A 563 22.85 -3.52 12.56
N PRO A 564 22.37 -4.37 13.49
CA PRO A 564 21.17 -5.20 13.31
C PRO A 564 19.83 -4.44 13.44
N GLY A 565 19.86 -3.18 13.89
CA GLY A 565 18.68 -2.32 14.03
C GLY A 565 18.32 -1.59 12.73
N SER A 566 17.04 -1.25 12.56
CA SER A 566 16.61 -0.47 11.40
C SER A 566 15.50 0.51 11.72
N LEU A 567 15.49 1.66 11.03
CA LEU A 567 14.42 2.66 11.10
C LEU A 567 13.69 2.76 9.75
N GLN A 568 12.41 2.48 9.74
CA GLN A 568 11.53 2.86 8.63
C GLN A 568 10.61 3.98 9.10
N VAL A 569 10.68 5.14 8.46
CA VAL A 569 9.69 6.21 8.69
C VAL A 569 8.66 6.15 7.56
N VAL A 570 7.37 6.11 7.89
CA VAL A 570 6.27 6.06 6.92
C VAL A 570 5.22 7.12 7.23
N GLY A 571 4.44 7.49 6.21
CA GLY A 571 3.30 8.40 6.36
C GLY A 571 1.98 7.66 6.48
N SER A 572 1.07 8.18 7.29
CA SER A 572 -0.34 7.73 7.30
C SER A 572 -1.19 8.43 6.26
N GLY A 573 -0.68 9.49 5.62
CA GLY A 573 -1.49 10.39 4.81
C GLY A 573 -2.34 11.34 5.66
N ILE A 574 -3.25 12.09 5.02
CA ILE A 574 -4.09 13.09 5.69
C ILE A 574 -5.51 12.58 5.92
N LEU A 575 -6.11 11.97 4.90
CA LEU A 575 -7.41 11.30 5.02
C LEU A 575 -7.23 10.00 5.82
N PRO A 576 -7.91 9.83 6.97
CA PRO A 576 -7.66 8.70 7.86
C PRO A 576 -7.79 7.37 7.16
N ILE A 577 -6.76 6.53 7.29
CA ILE A 577 -6.66 5.15 6.79
C ILE A 577 -6.63 5.05 5.25
N SER A 578 -7.48 5.78 4.54
CA SER A 578 -7.58 5.76 3.07
C SER A 578 -6.30 6.19 2.37
N ASP A 579 -5.60 7.20 2.89
CA ASP A 579 -4.33 7.66 2.32
C ASP A 579 -3.13 6.80 2.76
N MET A 580 -3.33 5.85 3.69
CA MET A 580 -2.25 5.01 4.19
C MET A 580 -1.89 3.94 3.16
N SER A 581 -0.73 4.10 2.54
CA SER A 581 -0.27 3.19 1.49
C SER A 581 -0.12 1.75 1.99
N LEU A 582 -0.28 0.78 1.08
CA LEU A 582 -0.06 -0.65 1.38
C LEU A 582 1.37 -0.90 1.89
N GLY A 583 2.35 -0.16 1.34
CA GLY A 583 3.73 -0.21 1.81
C GLY A 583 3.88 0.26 3.26
N ALA A 584 3.21 1.35 3.65
CA ALA A 584 3.20 1.81 5.03
C ALA A 584 2.57 0.77 5.97
N GLN A 585 1.42 0.18 5.59
CA GLN A 585 0.76 -0.88 6.36
C GLN A 585 1.66 -2.10 6.53
N ALA A 586 2.35 -2.53 5.47
CA ALA A 586 3.29 -3.65 5.54
C ALA A 586 4.45 -3.39 6.50
N GLN A 587 4.99 -2.17 6.52
CA GLN A 587 6.07 -1.78 7.44
C GLN A 587 5.59 -1.72 8.90
N ILE A 588 4.37 -1.22 9.15
CA ILE A 588 3.74 -1.22 10.47
C ILE A 588 3.56 -2.66 10.98
N MET A 589 2.99 -3.56 10.17
CA MET A 589 2.77 -4.96 10.55
C MET A 589 4.07 -5.72 10.82
N ALA A 590 5.11 -5.45 10.05
CA ALA A 590 6.38 -6.18 10.15
C ALA A 590 7.31 -5.65 11.26
N ALA A 591 7.01 -4.51 11.86
CA ALA A 591 7.86 -3.87 12.86
C ALA A 591 7.86 -4.59 14.22
N ASP A 592 9.01 -4.55 14.89
CA ASP A 592 9.14 -4.95 16.28
C ASP A 592 8.49 -3.96 17.23
N ILE A 593 8.52 -2.69 16.87
CA ILE A 593 7.88 -1.61 17.61
C ILE A 593 7.49 -0.51 16.66
N VAL A 594 6.31 0.04 16.90
CA VAL A 594 5.78 1.18 16.15
C VAL A 594 5.75 2.39 17.06
N LEU A 595 6.32 3.50 16.60
CA LEU A 595 6.22 4.80 17.26
C LEU A 595 5.44 5.73 16.34
N TYR A 596 4.42 6.42 16.83
CA TYR A 596 3.57 7.20 15.93
C TYR A 596 3.25 8.61 16.43
N CYS A 597 3.16 9.56 15.51
CA CYS A 597 2.69 10.92 15.74
C CYS A 597 1.68 11.25 14.63
N VAL A 598 0.42 10.84 14.82
CA VAL A 598 -0.66 11.01 13.83
C VAL A 598 -1.69 12.05 14.28
N ALA A 599 -2.48 12.54 13.32
CA ALA A 599 -3.36 13.68 13.51
C ALA A 599 -4.79 13.30 13.92
N ASP A 600 -5.19 12.02 13.86
CA ASP A 600 -6.58 11.60 14.08
C ASP A 600 -6.69 10.25 14.85
N PRO A 601 -7.76 10.06 15.65
CA PRO A 601 -7.92 8.86 16.46
C PRO A 601 -8.24 7.59 15.65
N ALA A 602 -8.87 7.71 14.48
CA ALA A 602 -9.19 6.54 13.65
C ALA A 602 -7.91 5.87 13.13
N THR A 603 -6.95 6.68 12.67
CA THR A 603 -5.61 6.23 12.28
C THR A 603 -4.85 5.65 13.48
N GLU A 604 -4.95 6.25 14.66
CA GLU A 604 -4.33 5.71 15.88
C GLU A 604 -4.85 4.30 16.22
N LEU A 605 -6.17 4.11 16.24
CA LEU A 605 -6.77 2.79 16.46
C LEU A 605 -6.30 1.80 15.39
N ARG A 606 -6.29 2.22 14.12
CA ARG A 606 -5.83 1.39 13.00
C ARG A 606 -4.37 0.94 13.15
N ILE A 607 -3.49 1.81 13.64
CA ILE A 607 -2.09 1.46 13.92
C ILE A 607 -2.00 0.37 14.99
N HIS A 608 -2.78 0.47 16.07
CA HIS A 608 -2.84 -0.55 17.11
C HIS A 608 -3.43 -1.88 16.62
N GLU A 609 -4.42 -1.85 15.73
CA GLU A 609 -4.96 -3.05 15.07
C GLU A 609 -3.90 -3.76 14.21
N LEU A 610 -3.09 -2.98 13.47
CA LEU A 610 -2.03 -3.51 12.61
C LEU A 610 -0.83 -4.01 13.42
N ASN A 611 -0.50 -3.34 14.53
CA ASN A 611 0.57 -3.75 15.43
C ASN A 611 0.26 -3.37 16.89
N PRO A 612 -0.01 -4.36 17.77
CA PRO A 612 -0.29 -4.09 19.18
C PRO A 612 0.90 -3.49 19.97
N ARG A 613 2.12 -3.53 19.43
CA ARG A 613 3.32 -2.93 20.04
C ARG A 613 3.54 -1.52 19.49
N SER A 614 2.53 -0.68 19.65
CA SER A 614 2.51 0.70 19.16
C SER A 614 2.54 1.69 20.33
N THR A 615 3.23 2.83 20.15
CA THR A 615 3.30 3.88 21.18
C THR A 615 3.23 5.26 20.56
N SER A 616 2.35 6.11 21.11
CA SER A 616 2.21 7.49 20.69
C SER A 616 3.40 8.34 21.12
N LEU A 617 4.00 9.06 20.17
CA LEU A 617 4.95 10.14 20.38
C LEU A 617 4.25 11.46 20.70
N TYR A 618 2.94 11.58 20.49
CA TYR A 618 2.18 12.81 20.73
C TYR A 618 2.20 13.22 22.21
N GLY A 619 2.31 12.25 23.12
CA GLY A 619 2.43 12.50 24.56
C GLY A 619 3.67 13.32 24.96
N LEU A 620 4.69 13.41 24.09
CA LEU A 620 5.90 14.21 24.30
C LEU A 620 5.64 15.73 24.16
N TYR A 621 4.50 16.14 23.58
CA TYR A 621 4.12 17.54 23.56
C TYR A 621 3.71 18.06 24.95
N GLY A 622 4.07 19.32 25.21
CA GLY A 622 3.68 20.06 26.41
C GLY A 622 3.28 21.49 26.07
N ASN A 623 2.35 22.05 26.85
CA ASN A 623 1.97 23.45 26.73
C ASN A 623 3.16 24.34 27.09
N GLY A 624 3.55 25.25 26.19
CA GLY A 624 4.66 26.18 26.44
C GLY A 624 6.05 25.55 26.33
N VAL A 625 6.14 24.29 25.90
CA VAL A 625 7.42 23.65 25.56
C VAL A 625 7.80 24.05 24.13
N PRO A 626 9.03 24.53 23.88
CA PRO A 626 9.51 24.79 22.53
C PRO A 626 9.45 23.51 21.68
N ARG A 627 8.86 23.58 20.48
CA ARG A 627 8.62 22.41 19.61
C ARG A 627 9.90 21.62 19.32
N ILE A 628 11.04 22.30 19.20
CA ILE A 628 12.33 21.66 18.93
C ILE A 628 12.78 20.70 20.05
N GLU A 629 12.40 20.96 21.30
CA GLU A 629 12.70 20.06 22.41
C GLU A 629 11.88 18.77 22.28
N THR A 630 10.59 18.89 21.99
CA THR A 630 9.73 17.74 21.67
C THR A 630 10.29 16.94 20.49
N TYR A 631 10.73 17.61 19.43
CA TYR A 631 11.27 16.93 18.26
C TYR A 631 12.55 16.17 18.56
N ARG A 632 13.44 16.71 19.40
CA ARG A 632 14.63 15.99 19.88
C ARG A 632 14.24 14.77 20.71
N ALA A 633 13.26 14.89 21.58
CA ALA A 633 12.74 13.75 22.35
C ALA A 633 12.14 12.66 21.43
N MET A 634 11.44 13.04 20.36
CA MET A 634 10.95 12.09 19.35
C MET A 634 12.10 11.37 18.63
N VAL A 635 13.14 12.11 18.24
CA VAL A 635 14.36 11.54 17.63
C VAL A 635 15.00 10.52 18.58
N ASP A 636 15.18 10.88 19.85
CA ASP A 636 15.79 10.01 20.83
C ASP A 636 14.94 8.76 21.09
N ALA A 637 13.62 8.89 21.18
CA ALA A 637 12.70 7.76 21.32
C ALA A 637 12.79 6.78 20.14
N MET A 638 12.89 7.28 18.89
CA MET A 638 13.08 6.45 17.71
C MET A 638 14.43 5.74 17.71
N LEU A 639 15.52 6.48 17.93
CA LEU A 639 16.88 5.93 17.88
C LEU A 639 17.17 4.96 19.03
N GLU A 640 16.55 5.15 20.19
CA GLU A 640 16.67 4.20 21.30
C GLU A 640 16.22 2.79 20.89
N GLN A 641 15.11 2.68 20.15
CA GLN A 641 14.61 1.38 19.70
C GLN A 641 15.51 0.77 18.62
N VAL A 642 15.99 1.59 17.69
CA VAL A 642 16.93 1.17 16.64
C VAL A 642 18.22 0.62 17.25
N ARG A 643 18.81 1.34 18.20
CA ARG A 643 20.05 0.94 18.91
C ARG A 643 19.89 -0.33 19.75
N ARG A 644 18.65 -0.70 20.10
CA ARG A 644 18.32 -1.98 20.74
C ARG A 644 18.22 -3.15 19.74
N GLY A 645 18.58 -2.93 18.46
CA GLY A 645 18.54 -3.94 17.40
C GLY A 645 17.12 -4.24 16.90
N ARG A 646 16.15 -3.34 17.12
CA ARG A 646 14.75 -3.56 16.72
C ARG A 646 14.50 -3.06 15.30
N ARG A 647 13.61 -3.75 14.58
CA ARG A 647 12.96 -3.19 13.39
C ARG A 647 11.93 -2.15 13.83
N THR A 648 12.34 -0.88 13.83
CA THR A 648 11.52 0.25 14.30
C THR A 648 10.77 0.87 13.12
N CYS A 649 9.44 0.96 13.23
CA CYS A 649 8.63 1.73 12.28
C CYS A 649 8.12 3.00 12.97
N ALA A 650 8.38 4.16 12.36
CA ALA A 650 7.88 5.44 12.83
C ALA A 650 6.79 5.96 11.88
N VAL A 651 5.59 6.26 12.39
CA VAL A 651 4.44 6.70 11.57
C VAL A 651 4.13 8.16 11.86
N PHE A 652 4.13 9.01 10.84
CA PHE A 652 3.74 10.42 10.96
C PHE A 652 2.56 10.73 10.05
N TYR A 653 1.71 11.69 10.44
CA TYR A 653 0.62 12.14 9.56
C TYR A 653 1.16 12.81 8.28
N GLY A 654 0.38 12.75 7.21
CA GLY A 654 0.76 13.25 5.91
C GLY A 654 1.97 12.51 5.32
N HIS A 655 2.81 13.24 4.60
CA HIS A 655 4.12 12.75 4.16
C HIS A 655 5.16 13.01 5.27
N PRO A 656 5.90 11.99 5.73
CA PRO A 656 6.86 12.12 6.84
C PRO A 656 8.10 12.96 6.49
N GLY A 657 8.17 13.55 5.30
CA GLY A 657 9.29 14.36 4.82
C GLY A 657 8.88 15.80 4.52
N VAL A 658 7.59 16.12 4.62
CA VAL A 658 7.00 17.43 4.32
C VAL A 658 6.65 18.08 5.64
N PHE A 659 7.34 19.17 6.00
CA PHE A 659 7.15 19.91 7.26
C PHE A 659 7.34 19.08 8.55
N ALA A 660 8.19 18.05 8.52
CA ALA A 660 8.47 17.16 9.65
C ALA A 660 9.97 17.08 9.94
N TRP A 661 10.48 17.85 10.92
CA TRP A 661 11.92 17.89 11.21
C TRP A 661 12.45 16.63 11.90
N SER A 662 11.70 16.06 12.84
CA SER A 662 12.15 14.93 13.67
C SER A 662 12.42 13.65 12.87
N THR A 663 11.67 13.43 11.79
CA THR A 663 11.83 12.27 10.91
C THR A 663 13.13 12.33 10.11
N HIS A 664 13.43 13.47 9.51
CA HIS A 664 14.68 13.72 8.79
C HIS A 664 15.90 13.58 9.70
N GLU A 665 15.83 14.16 10.90
CA GLU A 665 16.96 14.10 11.85
C GLU A 665 17.18 12.68 12.39
N ALA A 666 16.12 11.93 12.66
CA ALA A 666 16.24 10.53 13.08
C ALA A 666 16.90 9.66 12.00
N ILE A 667 16.49 9.81 10.74
CA ILE A 667 17.13 9.10 9.63
C ILE A 667 18.59 9.50 9.48
N ARG A 668 18.89 10.81 9.47
CA ARG A 668 20.27 11.30 9.33
C ARG A 668 21.19 10.71 10.40
N ARG A 669 20.76 10.70 11.67
CA ARG A 669 21.53 10.13 12.79
C ARG A 669 21.66 8.61 12.67
N ALA A 670 20.57 7.89 12.40
CA ALA A 670 20.59 6.44 12.25
C ALA A 670 21.56 6.02 11.13
N ARG A 671 21.54 6.70 9.98
CA ARG A 671 22.49 6.47 8.88
C ARG A 671 23.94 6.73 9.29
N SER A 672 24.19 7.85 9.99
CA SER A 672 25.54 8.18 10.46
C SER A 672 26.10 7.18 11.48
N GLU A 673 25.21 6.50 12.22
CA GLU A 673 25.56 5.43 13.15
C GLU A 673 25.67 4.05 12.48
N GLY A 674 25.40 3.93 11.18
CA GLY A 674 25.55 2.69 10.41
C GLY A 674 24.31 1.78 10.37
N TYR A 675 23.16 2.26 10.86
CA TYR A 675 21.88 1.55 10.77
C TYR A 675 21.20 1.74 9.41
N ARG A 676 20.40 0.75 8.99
CA ARG A 676 19.46 0.92 7.87
C ARG A 676 18.38 1.92 8.27
N ALA A 677 18.25 3.02 7.54
CA ALA A 677 17.25 4.05 7.84
C ALA A 677 16.68 4.70 6.57
N GLU A 678 15.36 4.58 6.39
CA GLU A 678 14.66 4.97 5.17
C GLU A 678 13.34 5.69 5.47
N MET A 679 12.94 6.56 4.54
CA MET A 679 11.67 7.26 4.55
C MET A 679 10.81 6.74 3.41
N GLY A 680 9.56 6.36 3.71
CA GLY A 680 8.54 6.05 2.72
C GLY A 680 7.82 7.32 2.26
N SER A 681 7.44 7.36 0.99
CA SER A 681 6.54 8.38 0.46
C SER A 681 5.12 8.20 0.98
N ALA A 682 4.35 9.29 1.04
CA ALA A 682 2.94 9.28 1.40
C ALA A 682 2.24 10.57 0.93
N VAL A 683 0.90 10.58 1.00
CA VAL A 683 0.05 11.73 0.64
C VAL A 683 0.23 12.85 1.67
N SER A 684 0.60 14.04 1.23
CA SER A 684 0.70 15.26 2.05
C SER A 684 -0.56 16.11 1.95
N ALA A 685 -0.71 17.13 2.81
CA ALA A 685 -1.80 18.10 2.68
C ALA A 685 -1.69 18.93 1.38
N GLN A 686 -0.50 19.00 0.77
CA GLN A 686 -0.30 19.62 -0.53
C GLN A 686 -0.99 18.80 -1.63
N ASP A 687 -0.83 17.48 -1.58
CA ASP A 687 -1.39 16.56 -2.56
C ASP A 687 -2.92 16.54 -2.44
N SER A 688 -3.45 16.56 -1.21
CA SER A 688 -4.88 16.75 -0.96
C SER A 688 -5.39 18.08 -1.54
N LEU A 689 -4.64 19.18 -1.35
CA LEU A 689 -4.99 20.50 -1.90
C LEU A 689 -5.08 20.47 -3.42
N PHE A 690 -4.12 19.83 -4.10
CA PHE A 690 -4.16 19.69 -5.56
C PHE A 690 -5.39 18.93 -6.03
N ALA A 691 -5.69 17.80 -5.38
CA ALA A 691 -6.86 16.99 -5.71
C ALA A 691 -8.17 17.75 -5.47
N ASP A 692 -8.30 18.43 -4.33
CA ASP A 692 -9.53 19.10 -3.93
C ASP A 692 -9.80 20.42 -4.69
N LEU A 693 -8.75 21.14 -5.07
CA LEU A 693 -8.85 22.40 -5.81
C LEU A 693 -8.66 22.23 -7.33
N GLY A 694 -8.33 21.02 -7.80
CA GLY A 694 -8.07 20.74 -9.21
C GLY A 694 -6.84 21.46 -9.76
N LEU A 695 -5.80 21.61 -8.94
CA LEU A 695 -4.57 22.29 -9.33
C LEU A 695 -3.55 21.30 -9.89
N ASP A 696 -2.93 21.69 -11.00
CA ASP A 696 -1.74 21.04 -11.52
C ASP A 696 -0.52 21.93 -11.24
N PRO A 697 0.44 21.52 -10.40
CA PRO A 697 1.59 22.34 -10.05
C PRO A 697 2.54 22.60 -11.23
N SER A 698 2.40 21.89 -12.35
CA SER A 698 3.16 22.16 -13.58
C SER A 698 2.63 23.38 -14.34
N SER A 699 1.33 23.66 -14.22
CA SER A 699 0.70 24.85 -14.80
C SER A 699 1.08 26.05 -13.94
N PHE A 700 1.64 27.10 -14.52
CA PHE A 700 2.16 28.29 -13.82
C PHE A 700 3.33 28.04 -12.84
N GLY A 701 3.62 26.79 -12.49
CA GLY A 701 4.60 26.44 -11.46
C GLY A 701 4.07 26.66 -10.04
N LEU A 702 4.81 26.15 -9.05
CA LEU A 702 4.45 26.20 -7.64
C LEU A 702 5.58 26.71 -6.76
N MET A 703 5.26 27.64 -5.86
CA MET A 703 6.07 28.02 -4.71
C MET A 703 5.43 27.52 -3.42
N THR A 704 6.18 26.80 -2.59
CA THR A 704 5.70 26.25 -1.31
C THR A 704 6.64 26.71 -0.21
N LEU A 705 6.10 27.38 0.82
CA LEU A 705 6.89 28.10 1.81
C LEU A 705 6.32 27.93 3.23
N ASP A 706 7.19 27.82 4.22
CA ASP A 706 6.83 28.05 5.62
C ASP A 706 6.57 29.54 5.87
N ALA A 707 5.47 29.88 6.55
CA ALA A 707 5.09 31.27 6.80
C ALA A 707 6.13 32.02 7.66
N THR A 708 6.75 31.34 8.63
CA THR A 708 7.79 31.96 9.47
C THR A 708 9.05 32.22 8.65
N ASP A 709 9.51 31.22 7.90
CA ASP A 709 10.69 31.32 7.03
C ASP A 709 10.53 32.40 5.95
N PHE A 710 9.33 32.50 5.35
CA PHE A 710 8.96 33.56 4.41
C PHE A 710 9.18 34.95 5.01
N LEU A 711 8.70 35.17 6.24
CA LEU A 711 8.83 36.44 6.96
C LEU A 711 10.29 36.74 7.33
N ILE A 712 10.96 35.82 8.05
CA ILE A 712 12.27 36.10 8.65
C ILE A 712 13.42 36.12 7.64
N ARG A 713 13.30 35.38 6.53
CA ARG A 713 14.31 35.40 5.45
C ARG A 713 13.99 36.41 4.35
N ASN A 714 12.93 37.20 4.51
CA ASN A 714 12.50 38.19 3.54
C ASN A 714 12.38 37.59 2.13
N ARG A 715 11.79 36.39 2.01
CA ARG A 715 11.64 35.75 0.71
C ARG A 715 10.72 36.56 -0.19
N SER A 716 10.98 36.51 -1.50
CA SER A 716 10.11 37.11 -2.51
C SER A 716 9.07 36.09 -2.95
N LEU A 717 7.82 36.52 -3.14
CA LEU A 717 6.81 35.74 -3.86
C LEU A 717 6.87 36.08 -5.34
N ASP A 718 6.55 35.11 -6.19
CA ASP A 718 6.31 35.30 -7.62
C ASP A 718 4.79 35.24 -7.89
N PRO A 719 4.12 36.39 -8.14
CA PRO A 719 2.69 36.44 -8.40
C PRO A 719 2.27 35.77 -9.71
N SER A 720 3.20 35.26 -10.51
CA SER A 720 2.88 34.48 -11.71
C SER A 720 2.74 32.97 -11.47
N MET A 721 3.11 32.50 -10.27
CA MET A 721 3.06 31.09 -9.87
C MET A 721 1.92 30.83 -8.87
N HIS A 722 1.56 29.56 -8.68
CA HIS A 722 0.80 29.14 -7.51
C HIS A 722 1.64 29.32 -6.24
N VAL A 723 1.08 29.87 -5.16
CA VAL A 723 1.79 30.03 -3.88
C VAL A 723 1.05 29.33 -2.76
N LEU A 724 1.77 28.48 -2.01
CA LEU A 724 1.31 27.85 -0.77
C LEU A 724 2.10 28.37 0.43
N LEU A 725 1.39 28.91 1.42
CA LEU A 725 1.96 29.32 2.71
C LEU A 725 1.45 28.38 3.81
N TRP A 726 2.39 27.61 4.35
CA TRP A 726 2.15 26.64 5.41
C TRP A 726 2.32 27.28 6.79
N GLN A 727 1.67 26.69 7.79
CA GLN A 727 1.81 27.10 9.20
C GLN A 727 1.46 28.58 9.44
N ALA A 728 0.51 29.12 8.65
CA ALA A 728 0.10 30.51 8.72
C ALA A 728 -0.55 30.88 10.07
N GLU A 729 -1.20 29.90 10.71
CA GLU A 729 -1.83 30.02 12.02
C GLU A 729 -0.82 30.16 13.17
N CYS A 730 0.42 29.69 12.97
CA CYS A 730 1.46 29.69 14.00
C CYS A 730 2.76 30.38 13.53
N ALA A 731 2.65 31.33 12.59
CA ALA A 731 3.78 32.12 12.12
C ALA A 731 4.54 32.79 13.28
N GLY A 732 5.83 32.49 13.43
CA GLY A 732 6.68 33.01 14.50
C GLY A 732 6.52 32.34 15.87
N ASP A 733 5.59 31.38 16.04
CA ASP A 733 5.38 30.66 17.29
C ASP A 733 6.38 29.48 17.40
N ASP A 734 7.21 29.46 18.43
CA ASP A 734 8.20 28.40 18.68
C ASP A 734 7.64 27.22 19.48
N GLY A 735 6.59 27.44 20.26
CA GLY A 735 5.95 26.44 21.13
C GLY A 735 4.76 25.70 20.51
N PHE A 736 4.24 24.74 21.28
CA PHE A 736 3.00 24.02 21.01
C PHE A 736 1.99 24.27 22.14
N ASN A 737 0.70 24.25 21.82
CA ASN A 737 -0.36 24.36 22.81
C ASN A 737 -1.57 23.50 22.43
N PHE A 738 -2.02 22.62 23.32
CA PHE A 738 -3.17 21.74 23.12
C PHE A 738 -4.50 22.50 22.95
N ALA A 739 -4.55 23.78 23.35
CA ALA A 739 -5.69 24.68 23.13
C ALA A 739 -5.57 25.54 21.85
N GLY A 740 -4.58 25.26 20.99
CA GLY A 740 -4.41 25.91 19.70
C GLY A 740 -3.51 27.15 19.73
N TYR A 741 -3.31 27.73 18.55
CA TYR A 741 -2.43 28.88 18.34
C TYR A 741 -3.16 30.22 18.52
N ARG A 742 -2.43 31.22 19.02
CA ARG A 742 -2.98 32.58 19.22
C ARG A 742 -3.11 33.37 17.92
N ARG A 743 -2.40 32.96 16.85
CA ARG A 743 -2.42 33.59 15.51
C ARG A 743 -2.10 35.09 15.54
N HIS A 744 -1.34 35.52 16.54
CA HIS A 744 -1.12 36.94 16.84
C HIS A 744 -0.24 37.63 15.80
N ASN A 745 0.59 36.87 15.07
CA ASN A 745 1.44 37.36 13.99
C ASN A 745 0.81 37.23 12.60
N PHE A 746 -0.40 36.67 12.49
CA PHE A 746 -1.08 36.53 11.19
C PHE A 746 -1.26 37.87 10.44
N PRO A 747 -1.58 39.00 11.10
CA PRO A 747 -1.63 40.29 10.41
C PRO A 747 -0.30 40.71 9.76
N ILE A 748 0.83 40.36 10.37
CA ILE A 748 2.18 40.64 9.83
C ILE A 748 2.42 39.80 8.56
N LEU A 749 1.98 38.54 8.57
CA LEU A 749 2.02 37.67 7.39
C LEU A 749 1.24 38.29 6.22
N ILE A 750 0.00 38.72 6.47
CA ILE A 750 -0.86 39.30 5.44
C ILE A 750 -0.33 40.66 4.95
N GLU A 751 0.21 41.51 5.84
CA GLU A 751 0.88 42.75 5.46
C GLU A 751 2.02 42.47 4.47
N ARG A 752 2.86 41.47 4.77
CA ARG A 752 3.97 41.08 3.89
C ARG A 752 3.48 40.54 2.54
N VAL A 753 2.45 39.70 2.54
CA VAL A 753 1.85 39.15 1.30
C VAL A 753 1.24 40.26 0.44
N SER A 754 0.63 41.27 1.06
CA SER A 754 0.02 42.43 0.39
C SER A 754 1.01 43.29 -0.39
N GLY A 755 2.32 43.13 -0.14
CA GLY A 755 3.36 43.75 -0.95
C GLY A 755 3.49 43.15 -2.36
N PHE A 756 2.93 41.96 -2.61
CA PHE A 756 3.09 41.22 -3.86
C PHE A 756 1.80 41.09 -4.68
N TYR A 757 0.64 41.26 -4.05
CA TYR A 757 -0.68 41.00 -4.64
C TYR A 757 -1.61 42.20 -4.46
N PRO A 758 -2.57 42.42 -5.38
CA PRO A 758 -3.56 43.47 -5.21
C PRO A 758 -4.45 43.21 -3.98
N PRO A 759 -5.03 44.25 -3.33
CA PRO A 759 -5.80 44.09 -2.09
C PRO A 759 -7.01 43.15 -2.20
N ASP A 760 -7.66 43.11 -3.36
CA ASP A 760 -8.81 42.26 -3.65
C ASP A 760 -8.44 40.86 -4.16
N HIS A 761 -7.14 40.51 -4.19
CA HIS A 761 -6.67 39.21 -4.66
C HIS A 761 -7.30 38.07 -3.85
N PRO A 762 -7.79 36.99 -4.50
CA PRO A 762 -8.31 35.83 -3.82
C PRO A 762 -7.23 35.11 -3.00
N VAL A 763 -7.56 34.77 -1.76
CA VAL A 763 -6.79 33.89 -0.89
C VAL A 763 -7.68 32.74 -0.46
N VAL A 764 -7.24 31.52 -0.70
CA VAL A 764 -7.94 30.30 -0.28
C VAL A 764 -7.35 29.83 1.05
N ILE A 765 -8.19 29.65 2.05
CA ILE A 765 -7.85 28.94 3.29
C ILE A 765 -8.31 27.50 3.10
N TYR A 766 -7.36 26.57 3.10
CA TYR A 766 -7.59 25.16 2.86
C TYR A 766 -7.25 24.32 4.08
N ASP A 767 -8.23 23.52 4.51
CA ASP A 767 -8.03 22.42 5.46
C ASP A 767 -8.46 21.11 4.78
N ALA A 768 -7.51 20.20 4.58
CA ALA A 768 -7.80 18.86 4.09
C ALA A 768 -8.74 18.10 5.03
N SER A 769 -9.52 17.16 4.50
CA SER A 769 -10.44 16.40 5.36
C SER A 769 -9.71 15.37 6.21
N THR A 770 -9.88 15.48 7.52
CA THR A 770 -9.40 14.51 8.52
C THR A 770 -10.47 13.49 8.91
N PHE A 771 -11.53 13.33 8.11
CA PHE A 771 -12.62 12.38 8.34
C PHE A 771 -13.16 11.85 7.00
N GLY A 772 -13.25 10.53 6.82
CA GLY A 772 -13.65 9.91 5.56
C GLY A 772 -15.02 10.33 5.00
N HIS A 773 -15.96 10.71 5.88
CA HIS A 773 -17.32 11.10 5.51
C HIS A 773 -17.53 12.61 5.35
N LEU A 774 -16.56 13.45 5.73
CA LEU A 774 -16.68 14.90 5.65
C LEU A 774 -15.86 15.44 4.48
N PRO A 775 -16.31 16.49 3.78
CA PRO A 775 -15.54 17.14 2.72
C PRO A 775 -14.33 17.90 3.29
N PRO A 776 -13.36 18.37 2.49
CA PRO A 776 -12.40 19.39 2.94
C PRO A 776 -13.11 20.70 3.32
N VAL A 777 -12.42 21.57 4.06
CA VAL A 777 -12.87 22.95 4.29
C VAL A 777 -12.10 23.88 3.36
N ILE A 778 -12.84 24.56 2.48
CA ILE A 778 -12.28 25.49 1.49
C ILE A 778 -12.99 26.82 1.67
N GLN A 779 -12.25 27.86 2.07
CA GLN A 779 -12.79 29.21 2.22
C GLN A 779 -12.09 30.17 1.27
N LEU A 780 -12.87 30.81 0.40
CA LEU A 780 -12.38 31.90 -0.44
C LEU A 780 -12.53 33.23 0.30
N LYS A 781 -11.42 33.96 0.47
CA LYS A 781 -11.36 35.29 1.09
C LYS A 781 -10.64 36.25 0.15
N ARG A 782 -10.75 37.55 0.41
CA ARG A 782 -9.88 38.56 -0.21
C ARG A 782 -8.72 38.88 0.72
N LEU A 783 -7.57 39.18 0.14
CA LEU A 783 -6.36 39.52 0.89
C LEU A 783 -6.55 40.68 1.88
N ASP A 784 -7.35 41.68 1.54
CA ASP A 784 -7.67 42.83 2.41
C ASP A 784 -8.72 42.54 3.49
N THR A 785 -9.43 41.41 3.42
CA THR A 785 -10.52 41.05 4.35
C THR A 785 -10.24 39.84 5.21
N ILE A 786 -9.23 39.04 4.87
CA ILE A 786 -8.87 37.81 5.59
C ILE A 786 -8.41 38.13 7.02
N LYS A 787 -8.90 37.35 7.98
CA LYS A 787 -8.63 37.54 9.41
C LYS A 787 -8.03 36.29 10.03
N ALA A 788 -7.29 36.47 11.11
CA ALA A 788 -6.76 35.37 11.92
C ALA A 788 -7.86 34.42 12.44
N SER A 789 -9.08 34.93 12.64
CA SER A 789 -10.25 34.13 13.04
C SER A 789 -10.78 33.20 11.95
N ASP A 790 -10.39 33.40 10.69
CA ASP A 790 -10.82 32.55 9.57
C ASP A 790 -10.01 31.23 9.50
N LEU A 791 -8.83 31.19 10.12
CA LEU A 791 -7.93 30.03 10.12
C LEU A 791 -8.35 29.00 11.15
N SER A 792 -7.99 27.74 10.91
CA SER A 792 -8.00 26.66 11.88
C SER A 792 -6.59 26.39 12.41
N GLY A 793 -6.36 25.20 12.97
CA GLY A 793 -5.05 24.72 13.40
C GLY A 793 -4.22 24.06 12.29
N ILE A 794 -4.85 23.74 11.16
CA ILE A 794 -4.25 22.99 10.03
C ILE A 794 -4.35 23.75 8.70
N SER A 795 -4.63 25.05 8.77
CA SER A 795 -4.86 25.84 7.58
C SER A 795 -3.60 26.04 6.76
N THR A 796 -3.70 25.71 5.48
CA THR A 796 -2.76 26.12 4.45
C THR A 796 -3.37 27.25 3.64
N LEU A 797 -2.63 28.35 3.44
CA LEU A 797 -3.08 29.40 2.53
C LEU A 797 -2.63 29.08 1.11
N TYR A 798 -3.54 29.18 0.17
CA TYR A 798 -3.26 29.13 -1.26
C TYR A 798 -3.59 30.46 -1.92
N LEU A 799 -2.63 30.98 -2.68
CA LEU A 799 -2.80 32.15 -3.54
C LEU A 799 -2.65 31.71 -5.00
N PRO A 800 -3.68 31.89 -5.84
CA PRO A 800 -3.58 31.62 -7.27
C PRO A 800 -2.69 32.67 -7.96
N PRO A 801 -2.17 32.37 -9.17
CA PRO A 801 -1.47 33.33 -10.00
C PRO A 801 -2.29 34.61 -10.19
N ALA A 802 -1.66 35.76 -9.95
CA ALA A 802 -2.22 37.09 -10.20
C ALA A 802 -1.85 37.62 -11.58
N THR A 803 -0.78 37.10 -12.17
CA THR A 803 -0.23 37.56 -13.44
C THR A 803 0.19 36.37 -14.31
N THR A 804 0.36 36.61 -15.60
CA THR A 804 0.92 35.62 -16.54
C THR A 804 2.20 36.20 -17.13
N PRO A 805 3.35 35.49 -17.07
CA PRO A 805 4.59 35.98 -17.67
C PRO A 805 4.45 36.09 -19.19
N GLU A 806 5.17 37.03 -19.79
CA GLU A 806 5.26 37.09 -21.25
C GLU A 806 6.03 35.87 -21.78
N THR A 807 5.56 35.31 -22.89
CA THR A 807 6.27 34.22 -23.55
C THR A 807 7.59 34.73 -24.13
N ASP A 808 8.71 34.09 -23.76
CA ASP A 808 10.02 34.43 -24.31
C ASP A 808 10.11 34.01 -25.78
N ARG A 809 9.95 34.99 -26.67
CA ARG A 809 10.04 34.81 -28.12
C ARG A 809 11.39 34.25 -28.57
N THR A 810 12.49 34.67 -27.94
CA THR A 810 13.83 34.17 -28.26
C THR A 810 13.91 32.67 -27.95
N MET A 811 13.29 32.23 -26.86
CA MET A 811 13.23 30.80 -26.55
C MET A 811 12.30 30.04 -27.49
N LEU A 812 11.14 30.61 -27.88
CA LEU A 812 10.29 29.99 -28.90
C LEU A 812 11.06 29.76 -30.21
N GLU A 813 11.85 30.75 -30.66
CA GLU A 813 12.72 30.62 -31.84
C GLU A 813 13.73 29.50 -31.68
N ARG A 814 14.45 29.46 -30.55
CA ARG A 814 15.46 28.43 -30.26
C ARG A 814 14.88 27.03 -30.15
N LEU A 815 13.64 26.90 -29.69
CA LEU A 815 12.93 25.63 -29.55
C LEU A 815 12.19 25.21 -30.84
N GLY A 816 12.20 26.05 -31.89
CA GLY A 816 11.48 25.76 -33.14
C GLY A 816 9.95 25.83 -33.00
N LEU A 817 9.45 26.66 -32.07
CA LEU A 817 8.03 26.81 -31.73
C LEU A 817 7.39 28.09 -32.30
N LEU A 818 8.15 28.91 -33.04
CA LEU A 818 7.55 29.97 -33.86
C LEU A 818 7.04 29.36 -35.18
N ALA A 819 5.73 29.53 -35.41
CA ALA A 819 5.06 29.15 -36.66
C ALA A 819 5.48 30.02 -37.85
#